data_AF-A0A538JIL8-F1
#
_entry.id   AF-A0A538JIL8-F1
#
_cell.length_a   1.000
_cell.length_b   1.000
_cell.length_c   1.000
_cell.angle_alpha   90.00
_cell.angle_beta   90.00
_cell.angle_gamma   90.00
#
_symmetry.space_group_name_H-M   'P 1'
#
loop_
_entity.id
_entity.type
_entity.pdbx_description
1 polymer ?
#
loop_
_entity_poly.entity_id
_entity_poly.type
_entity_poly.pdbx_seq_one_letter_code
_entity_poly.pdbx_strand_id
1 'polypeptide(L)'
;MRVAYFSPLPPDTSGIADYSALLLPALSQLLDVAVVRPGRTRPPADADVAVYHIGNNPDAHGWIVDALRRRPGVVVLHDFVLHHLVAGLTIGRKDGHAYLAAMEREAGVPGRLLGYGVLEGRVPPLWEVRPEEFPLAGEVLDRATGLIVHSQYVAARAREGGYDGPLWVIPHPAWTPPDVEPARVEGSPLFGAFGHVNESKRIPELLEAFARVRRAHPGARLLLVGAESPGFDLDGRIDRLGLDREGVIREDYVEEERLWSLMAACDAVVALRAPTMGETSGTAIRALALGKPLVVSDVGWFAELPDEVAVKVSPGGDDEVDRLAAALERVAASPAMGRAAKDYIEREHDLETVAERYAAALEEAAGGSKVDGKVLREVAAAAADTGVDPELLAPRLAELGLGPDGTGPGTFPGPGPGAWLGRAPVWFWLGAIVLVSSVVQFLLARRVVAPWIMVDELVYSDTARSFADTGHFLIRGAHANYGIVYPAILAIPYKLFDSVPTVYGAAKAINAVLMSLAAVPAYFLARRVLRRGTALAAAALAVVLPSLAYAGTLMTENAFYPLFLCFALALVSMLERPTARRQLLVLALCVILFLTRAQAVALVIAALTAPLALAWIERGRPRRLAAFAPLYGVTLAGGLAVILFEVARGHSPTAALGNYSVTGSGGYQAWPSFRWLLYHVAELDLALWVLPFAALIVVVATARHMDRRLRIFAAAAVTASFWLVLEVAVFASRYSERVEERNLFYLMPLFAIALLAWIERGQPRPPRSTVAAGIAAAVLPAALPFSTLLGGVSSESDTVGLRPWWYVRDTLVGDATVPLIVVLTSLTLAAAFFWLPRRHAPWLPVLVVAGFLFTWVPLELWHYSFRDASFGALYQGIRTGDRTWIDDKVGSDAEVAALWTNRGNPFSIWENEFFNRSVKRVYDLGAPLPGADAMPETKVAIDRETGVLRTTGGATIDARYVLIDNSTQLLGTPVARDVERGMVLYRVTPPARTATRLVGLWPNDTWSKADVEWFRANCRGGRLVVHVHSDPTLFPRGQQIVAVAGGAPMIFTLRPHQFRTLVVPIQGRCDVRFTVTPTKVPGNGDNRELGAHFDRIEYRPSR
;
A
#
# COMPACT_ATOMS: atom_id res chain seq x y z
N MET A 1 -3.55 -47.57 10.71
CA MET A 1 -4.54 -46.65 10.12
C MET A 1 -5.30 -47.38 9.04
N ARG A 2 -6.62 -47.19 8.94
CA ARG A 2 -7.48 -47.80 7.92
C ARG A 2 -7.86 -46.79 6.83
N VAL A 3 -7.59 -47.13 5.56
CA VAL A 3 -7.79 -46.26 4.41
C VAL A 3 -8.91 -46.78 3.51
N ALA A 4 -9.87 -45.92 3.16
CA ALA A 4 -10.85 -46.22 2.12
C ALA A 4 -10.28 -45.84 0.74
N TYR A 5 -10.00 -46.85 -0.10
CA TYR A 5 -9.33 -46.67 -1.38
C TYR A 5 -10.34 -46.67 -2.54
N PHE A 6 -10.56 -45.51 -3.15
CA PHE A 6 -11.45 -45.32 -4.29
C PHE A 6 -10.64 -45.15 -5.57
N SER A 7 -10.64 -46.17 -6.43
CA SER A 7 -9.97 -46.16 -7.72
C SER A 7 -10.62 -47.15 -8.69
N PRO A 8 -10.58 -46.95 -10.01
CA PRO A 8 -10.81 -48.04 -10.95
C PRO A 8 -9.78 -49.16 -10.74
N LEU A 9 -10.16 -50.39 -11.07
CA LEU A 9 -9.31 -51.59 -11.01
C LEU A 9 -9.60 -52.50 -12.20
N PRO A 10 -8.66 -53.37 -12.60
CA PRO A 10 -8.93 -54.38 -13.63
C PRO A 10 -10.21 -55.16 -13.30
N PRO A 11 -11.11 -55.41 -14.27
CA PRO A 11 -10.91 -55.34 -15.73
C PRO A 11 -11.18 -53.98 -16.40
N ASP A 12 -11.33 -52.88 -15.65
CA ASP A 12 -11.47 -51.55 -16.26
C ASP A 12 -10.23 -51.22 -17.09
N THR A 13 -10.40 -50.95 -18.39
CA THR A 13 -9.30 -50.69 -19.35
C THR A 13 -8.80 -49.23 -19.24
N SER A 14 -8.16 -48.89 -18.11
CA SER A 14 -7.60 -47.56 -17.87
C SER A 14 -6.22 -47.62 -17.24
N GLY A 15 -5.33 -46.67 -17.56
CA GLY A 15 -3.99 -46.63 -16.96
C GLY A 15 -4.00 -46.45 -15.43
N ILE A 16 -5.06 -45.87 -14.87
CA ILE A 16 -5.21 -45.70 -13.42
C ILE A 16 -5.63 -47.02 -12.74
N ALA A 17 -6.31 -47.92 -13.46
CA ALA A 17 -6.58 -49.27 -13.00
C ALA A 17 -5.28 -50.06 -12.87
N ASP A 18 -4.41 -50.02 -13.88
CA ASP A 18 -3.07 -50.64 -13.84
C ASP A 18 -2.21 -50.04 -12.71
N TYR A 19 -2.19 -48.69 -12.61
CA TYR A 19 -1.51 -47.96 -11.54
C TYR A 19 -1.94 -48.47 -10.16
N SER A 20 -3.25 -48.64 -9.97
CA SER A 20 -3.80 -49.04 -8.68
C SER A 20 -3.51 -50.51 -8.38
N ALA A 21 -3.57 -51.38 -9.39
CA ALA A 21 -3.16 -52.77 -9.26
C ALA A 21 -1.68 -52.91 -8.90
N LEU A 22 -0.82 -52.02 -9.40
CA LEU A 22 0.60 -51.95 -9.05
C LEU A 22 0.82 -51.45 -7.61
N LEU A 23 0.18 -50.36 -7.21
CA LEU A 23 0.42 -49.73 -5.90
C LEU A 23 -0.21 -50.48 -4.72
N LEU A 24 -1.40 -51.07 -4.90
CA LEU A 24 -2.20 -51.63 -3.80
C LEU A 24 -1.47 -52.72 -2.99
N PRO A 25 -0.77 -53.70 -3.59
CA PRO A 25 -0.06 -54.74 -2.84
C PRO A 25 1.00 -54.16 -1.91
N ALA A 26 1.83 -53.22 -2.40
CA ALA A 26 2.87 -52.57 -1.60
C ALA A 26 2.24 -51.69 -0.50
N LEU A 27 1.19 -50.93 -0.84
CA LEU A 27 0.51 -50.07 0.14
C LEU A 27 -0.19 -50.87 1.25
N SER A 28 -0.71 -52.06 0.93
CA SER A 28 -1.39 -52.95 1.89
C SER A 28 -0.44 -53.65 2.85
N GLN A 29 0.87 -53.64 2.58
CA GLN A 29 1.88 -54.07 3.55
C GLN A 29 2.12 -53.00 4.64
N LEU A 30 1.86 -51.73 4.32
CA LEU A 30 2.10 -50.60 5.21
C LEU A 30 0.81 -50.14 5.94
N LEU A 31 -0.35 -50.27 5.31
CA LEU A 31 -1.64 -49.74 5.80
C LEU A 31 -2.76 -50.78 5.72
N ASP A 32 -3.79 -50.64 6.56
CA ASP A 32 -5.04 -51.40 6.42
C ASP A 32 -5.90 -50.76 5.31
N VAL A 33 -5.80 -51.30 4.08
CA VAL A 33 -6.45 -50.72 2.91
C VAL A 33 -7.78 -51.43 2.61
N ALA A 34 -8.88 -50.69 2.71
CA ALA A 34 -10.21 -51.15 2.31
C ALA A 34 -10.56 -50.62 0.91
N VAL A 35 -10.38 -51.46 -0.11
CA VAL A 35 -10.75 -51.16 -1.49
C VAL A 35 -12.27 -51.06 -1.65
N VAL A 36 -12.74 -49.93 -2.17
CA VAL A 36 -14.18 -49.68 -2.35
C VAL A 36 -14.65 -50.20 -3.71
N ARG A 37 -15.70 -51.03 -3.69
CA ARG A 37 -16.29 -51.59 -4.92
C ARG A 37 -16.89 -50.49 -5.81
N PRO A 38 -16.76 -50.58 -7.15
CA PRO A 38 -17.39 -49.67 -8.09
C PRO A 38 -18.89 -49.44 -7.81
N GLY A 39 -19.34 -48.18 -7.94
CA GLY A 39 -20.72 -47.77 -7.67
C GLY A 39 -21.08 -47.55 -6.19
N ARG A 40 -20.22 -47.95 -5.24
CA ARG A 40 -20.37 -47.55 -3.82
C ARG A 40 -19.77 -46.15 -3.61
N THR A 41 -20.53 -45.31 -2.93
CA THR A 41 -20.18 -43.88 -2.71
C THR A 41 -20.03 -43.51 -1.25
N ARG A 42 -20.22 -44.46 -0.33
CA ARG A 42 -19.93 -44.31 1.10
C ARG A 42 -18.68 -45.13 1.42
N PRO A 43 -17.68 -44.54 2.10
CA PRO A 43 -16.56 -45.31 2.61
C PRO A 43 -17.01 -46.26 3.73
N PRO A 44 -16.20 -47.28 4.06
CA PRO A 44 -16.34 -48.04 5.30
C PRO A 44 -16.46 -47.09 6.51
N ALA A 45 -17.33 -47.43 7.46
CA ALA A 45 -17.65 -46.55 8.59
C ALA A 45 -16.45 -46.34 9.54
N ASP A 46 -15.51 -47.27 9.52
CA ASP A 46 -14.30 -47.35 10.34
C ASP A 46 -13.04 -46.88 9.60
N ALA A 47 -13.16 -46.28 8.41
CA ALA A 47 -12.01 -45.71 7.70
C ALA A 47 -11.59 -44.36 8.31
N ASP A 48 -10.29 -44.23 8.63
CA ASP A 48 -9.67 -43.01 9.17
C ASP A 48 -9.59 -41.91 8.11
N VAL A 49 -9.20 -42.28 6.89
CA VAL A 49 -9.07 -41.39 5.73
C VAL A 49 -9.56 -42.07 4.46
N ALA A 50 -10.08 -41.29 3.52
CA ALA A 50 -10.47 -41.75 2.19
C ALA A 50 -9.56 -41.15 1.13
N VAL A 51 -9.09 -41.97 0.19
CA VAL A 51 -8.27 -41.57 -0.94
C VAL A 51 -9.02 -41.81 -2.26
N TYR A 52 -9.02 -40.82 -3.15
CA TYR A 52 -9.79 -40.79 -4.38
C TYR A 52 -8.86 -40.60 -5.59
N HIS A 53 -8.70 -41.63 -6.42
CA HIS A 53 -7.93 -41.55 -7.66
C HIS A 53 -8.81 -41.04 -8.80
N ILE A 54 -8.47 -39.88 -9.34
CA ILE A 54 -9.29 -39.18 -10.33
C ILE A 54 -8.45 -38.83 -11.55
N GLY A 55 -8.92 -39.29 -12.72
CA GLY A 55 -8.45 -38.90 -14.05
C GLY A 55 -9.59 -38.38 -14.93
N ASN A 56 -9.27 -37.99 -16.17
CA ASN A 56 -10.18 -37.29 -17.08
C ASN A 56 -11.11 -38.22 -17.90
N ASN A 57 -11.65 -39.27 -17.28
CA ASN A 57 -12.59 -40.20 -17.92
C ASN A 57 -13.88 -40.37 -17.07
N PRO A 58 -15.05 -39.98 -17.59
CA PRO A 58 -16.30 -40.05 -16.83
C PRO A 58 -16.77 -41.48 -16.52
N ASP A 59 -16.49 -42.45 -17.37
CA ASP A 59 -16.94 -43.83 -17.17
C ASP A 59 -16.19 -44.51 -16.03
N ALA A 60 -14.87 -44.28 -15.95
CA ALA A 60 -14.02 -44.85 -14.90
C ALA A 60 -14.12 -44.08 -13.57
N HIS A 61 -14.16 -42.74 -13.61
CA HIS A 61 -14.03 -41.91 -12.39
C HIS A 61 -15.33 -41.26 -11.93
N GLY A 62 -16.43 -41.34 -12.70
CA GLY A 62 -17.65 -40.62 -12.36
C GLY A 62 -18.25 -41.00 -11.00
N TRP A 63 -18.24 -42.29 -10.67
CA TRP A 63 -18.70 -42.79 -9.36
C TRP A 63 -17.77 -42.40 -8.20
N ILE A 64 -16.48 -42.20 -8.48
CA ILE A 64 -15.46 -41.75 -7.51
C ILE A 64 -15.69 -40.28 -7.18
N VAL A 65 -15.93 -39.43 -8.19
CA VAL A 65 -16.29 -38.03 -7.98
C VAL A 65 -17.60 -37.91 -7.20
N ASP A 66 -18.59 -38.76 -7.49
CA ASP A 66 -19.84 -38.81 -6.73
C ASP A 66 -19.62 -39.25 -5.26
N ALA A 67 -18.62 -40.10 -4.98
CA ALA A 67 -18.20 -40.44 -3.62
C ALA A 67 -17.51 -39.26 -2.92
N LEU A 68 -16.57 -38.58 -3.59
CA LEU A 68 -15.88 -37.38 -3.11
C LEU A 68 -16.87 -36.25 -2.77
N ARG A 69 -17.92 -36.08 -3.58
CA ARG A 69 -19.01 -35.12 -3.33
C ARG A 69 -19.77 -35.39 -2.03
N ARG A 70 -19.80 -36.64 -1.56
CA ARG A 70 -20.49 -37.04 -0.31
C ARG A 70 -19.57 -36.95 0.90
N ARG A 71 -18.30 -37.33 0.75
CA ARG A 71 -17.30 -37.20 1.81
C ARG A 71 -15.98 -36.68 1.22
N PRO A 72 -15.55 -35.47 1.59
CA PRO A 72 -14.21 -34.97 1.28
C PRO A 72 -13.12 -35.93 1.75
N GLY A 73 -12.02 -35.99 1.01
CA GLY A 73 -10.83 -36.78 1.38
C GLY A 73 -9.63 -36.42 0.53
N VAL A 74 -8.58 -37.24 0.62
CA VAL A 74 -7.35 -37.05 -0.15
C VAL A 74 -7.63 -37.39 -1.61
N VAL A 75 -7.26 -36.50 -2.52
CA VAL A 75 -7.39 -36.73 -3.95
C VAL A 75 -6.02 -37.04 -4.53
N VAL A 76 -5.93 -38.14 -5.28
CA VAL A 76 -4.81 -38.40 -6.18
C VAL A 76 -5.23 -37.93 -7.57
N LEU A 77 -4.64 -36.82 -8.01
CA LEU A 77 -5.00 -36.15 -9.25
C LEU A 77 -4.07 -36.62 -10.37
N HIS A 78 -4.56 -37.53 -11.21
CA HIS A 78 -3.81 -38.11 -12.33
C HIS A 78 -3.79 -37.20 -13.55
N ASP A 79 -4.88 -36.46 -13.77
CA ASP A 79 -5.00 -35.45 -14.81
C ASP A 79 -5.42 -34.12 -14.18
N PHE A 80 -4.77 -33.02 -14.53
CA PHE A 80 -5.19 -31.69 -14.08
C PHE A 80 -6.39 -31.16 -14.88
N VAL A 81 -6.42 -31.45 -16.18
CA VAL A 81 -7.53 -31.08 -17.07
C VAL A 81 -8.61 -32.14 -16.98
N LEU A 82 -9.74 -31.80 -16.34
CA LEU A 82 -10.87 -32.67 -16.04
C LEU A 82 -12.12 -32.32 -16.88
N HIS A 83 -11.97 -31.58 -17.99
CA HIS A 83 -13.12 -31.09 -18.75
C HIS A 83 -13.98 -32.23 -19.31
N HIS A 84 -13.37 -33.30 -19.82
CA HIS A 84 -14.11 -34.44 -20.37
C HIS A 84 -14.86 -35.21 -19.26
N LEU A 85 -14.22 -35.41 -18.11
CA LEU A 85 -14.88 -35.94 -16.90
C LEU A 85 -16.10 -35.09 -16.50
N VAL A 86 -15.93 -33.77 -16.41
CA VAL A 86 -17.02 -32.86 -16.02
C VAL A 86 -18.14 -32.84 -17.06
N ALA A 87 -17.81 -32.84 -18.36
CA ALA A 87 -18.78 -32.93 -19.44
C ALA A 87 -19.62 -34.22 -19.34
N GLY A 88 -18.99 -35.38 -19.13
CA GLY A 88 -19.71 -36.63 -18.92
C GLY A 88 -20.58 -36.64 -17.65
N LEU A 89 -20.08 -36.05 -16.56
CA LEU A 89 -20.81 -35.93 -15.29
C LEU A 89 -21.96 -34.92 -15.31
N THR A 90 -22.06 -34.09 -16.34
CA THR A 90 -23.07 -33.03 -16.47
C THR A 90 -23.90 -33.23 -17.73
N ILE A 91 -23.35 -32.88 -18.90
CA ILE A 91 -24.00 -33.03 -20.21
C ILE A 91 -24.39 -34.49 -20.44
N GLY A 92 -23.47 -35.44 -20.20
CA GLY A 92 -23.76 -36.88 -20.34
C GLY A 92 -24.91 -37.38 -19.45
N ARG A 93 -25.14 -36.70 -18.31
CA ARG A 93 -26.27 -36.95 -17.38
C ARG A 93 -27.48 -36.04 -17.61
N LYS A 94 -27.52 -35.34 -18.75
CA LYS A 94 -28.58 -34.38 -19.14
C LYS A 94 -28.73 -33.19 -18.19
N ASP A 95 -27.66 -32.79 -17.51
CA ASP A 95 -27.59 -31.62 -16.64
C ASP A 95 -26.75 -30.50 -17.26
N GLY A 96 -27.32 -29.83 -18.26
CA GLY A 96 -26.68 -28.68 -18.90
C GLY A 96 -26.47 -27.49 -17.95
N HIS A 97 -27.33 -27.33 -16.93
CA HIS A 97 -27.16 -26.26 -15.94
C HIS A 97 -25.92 -26.46 -15.08
N ALA A 98 -25.62 -27.69 -14.67
CA ALA A 98 -24.39 -28.01 -13.97
C ALA A 98 -23.14 -27.77 -14.85
N TYR A 99 -23.20 -28.08 -16.14
CA TYR A 99 -22.12 -27.76 -17.07
C TYR A 99 -21.88 -26.25 -17.18
N LEU A 100 -22.95 -25.46 -17.35
CA LEU A 100 -22.86 -24.00 -17.39
C LEU A 100 -22.32 -23.42 -16.08
N ALA A 101 -22.70 -24.00 -14.93
CA ALA A 101 -22.20 -23.58 -13.64
C ALA A 101 -20.71 -23.93 -13.44
N ALA A 102 -20.25 -25.08 -13.95
CA ALA A 102 -18.84 -25.45 -13.94
C ALA A 102 -18.02 -24.48 -14.82
N MET A 103 -18.47 -24.23 -16.05
CA MET A 103 -17.84 -23.26 -16.96
C MET A 103 -17.85 -21.82 -16.42
N GLU A 104 -18.94 -21.41 -15.75
CA GLU A 104 -19.02 -20.10 -15.09
C GLU A 104 -18.03 -19.99 -13.93
N ARG A 105 -17.81 -21.09 -13.19
CA ARG A 105 -16.84 -21.11 -12.10
C ARG A 105 -15.42 -20.97 -12.62
N GLU A 106 -15.11 -21.63 -13.73
CA GLU A 106 -13.78 -21.62 -14.36
C GLU A 106 -13.42 -20.27 -14.96
N ALA A 107 -14.30 -19.73 -15.80
CA ALA A 107 -13.99 -18.56 -16.63
C ALA A 107 -15.03 -17.44 -16.55
N GLY A 108 -15.88 -17.44 -15.52
CA GLY A 108 -16.90 -16.41 -15.31
C GLY A 108 -17.99 -16.42 -16.37
N VAL A 109 -18.60 -15.25 -16.60
CA VAL A 109 -19.66 -15.08 -17.62
C VAL A 109 -19.21 -15.51 -19.03
N PRO A 110 -17.97 -15.19 -19.50
CA PRO A 110 -17.46 -15.73 -20.76
C PRO A 110 -17.48 -17.26 -20.82
N GLY A 111 -17.04 -17.94 -19.75
CA GLY A 111 -17.12 -19.39 -19.64
C GLY A 111 -18.54 -19.90 -19.75
N ARG A 112 -19.50 -19.27 -19.04
CA ARG A 112 -20.93 -19.63 -19.13
C ARG A 112 -21.47 -19.48 -20.55
N LEU A 113 -21.15 -18.40 -21.25
CA LEU A 113 -21.60 -18.14 -22.62
C LEU A 113 -21.00 -19.14 -23.62
N LEU A 114 -19.71 -19.46 -23.46
CA LEU A 114 -19.06 -20.51 -24.26
C LEU A 114 -19.70 -21.88 -23.99
N GLY A 115 -19.94 -22.21 -22.73
CA GLY A 115 -20.64 -23.43 -22.35
C GLY A 115 -22.06 -23.50 -22.93
N TYR A 116 -22.77 -22.36 -23.00
CA TYR A 116 -24.08 -22.28 -23.64
C TYR A 116 -23.98 -22.51 -25.16
N GLY A 117 -22.96 -21.93 -25.81
CA GLY A 117 -22.66 -22.19 -27.22
C GLY A 117 -22.38 -23.66 -27.52
N VAL A 118 -21.72 -24.38 -26.60
CA VAL A 118 -21.52 -25.84 -26.71
C VAL A 118 -22.84 -26.59 -26.60
N LEU A 119 -23.70 -26.26 -25.62
CA LEU A 119 -25.00 -26.92 -25.44
C LEU A 119 -25.94 -26.70 -26.64
N GLU A 120 -25.85 -25.55 -27.30
CA GLU A 120 -26.63 -25.19 -28.50
C GLU A 120 -25.98 -25.69 -29.81
N GLY A 121 -24.84 -26.41 -29.75
CA GLY A 121 -24.13 -26.91 -30.94
C GLY A 121 -23.50 -25.82 -31.82
N ARG A 122 -23.38 -24.58 -31.33
CA ARG A 122 -22.77 -23.46 -32.05
C ARG A 122 -21.25 -23.39 -31.89
N VAL A 123 -20.74 -24.04 -30.85
CA VAL A 123 -19.31 -24.15 -30.54
C VAL A 123 -18.99 -25.65 -30.46
N PRO A 124 -17.88 -26.11 -31.07
CA PRO A 124 -17.49 -27.51 -30.95
C PRO A 124 -17.20 -27.89 -29.48
N PRO A 125 -17.28 -29.20 -29.14
CA PRO A 125 -16.96 -29.70 -27.81
C PRO A 125 -15.61 -29.16 -27.29
N LEU A 126 -15.64 -28.30 -26.27
CA LEU A 126 -14.43 -27.62 -25.79
C LEU A 126 -13.41 -28.60 -25.20
N TRP A 127 -13.89 -29.72 -24.64
CA TRP A 127 -13.03 -30.79 -24.13
C TRP A 127 -12.29 -31.56 -25.24
N GLU A 128 -12.66 -31.39 -26.50
CA GLU A 128 -11.96 -31.98 -27.66
C GLU A 128 -11.03 -30.95 -28.32
N VAL A 129 -11.50 -29.71 -28.49
CA VAL A 129 -10.75 -28.71 -29.27
C VAL A 129 -9.78 -27.88 -28.45
N ARG A 130 -10.13 -27.51 -27.22
CA ARG A 130 -9.37 -26.58 -26.37
C ARG A 130 -9.48 -26.91 -24.87
N PRO A 131 -9.20 -28.17 -24.47
CA PRO A 131 -9.41 -28.63 -23.09
C PRO A 131 -8.50 -27.94 -22.07
N GLU A 132 -7.29 -27.53 -22.47
CA GLU A 132 -6.32 -26.86 -21.58
C GLU A 132 -6.74 -25.44 -21.16
N GLU A 133 -7.56 -24.76 -21.98
CA GLU A 133 -8.09 -23.42 -21.65
C GLU A 133 -9.12 -23.49 -20.52
N PHE A 134 -9.80 -24.62 -20.36
CA PHE A 134 -10.84 -24.83 -19.36
C PHE A 134 -10.63 -26.15 -18.59
N PRO A 135 -9.63 -26.24 -17.71
CA PRO A 135 -9.31 -27.46 -16.98
C PRO A 135 -10.47 -28.02 -16.15
N LEU A 136 -11.32 -27.16 -15.57
CA LEU A 136 -12.41 -27.55 -14.65
C LEU A 136 -11.93 -28.35 -13.43
N ALA A 137 -10.65 -28.25 -13.07
CA ALA A 137 -10.04 -28.93 -11.93
C ALA A 137 -10.72 -28.57 -10.59
N GLY A 138 -11.31 -27.37 -10.51
CA GLY A 138 -12.05 -26.89 -9.35
C GLY A 138 -13.19 -27.80 -8.91
N GLU A 139 -13.74 -28.63 -9.80
CA GLU A 139 -14.81 -29.57 -9.43
C GLU A 139 -14.34 -30.63 -8.41
N VAL A 140 -13.05 -30.95 -8.41
CA VAL A 140 -12.41 -31.90 -7.51
C VAL A 140 -11.64 -31.18 -6.41
N LEU A 141 -10.85 -30.16 -6.77
CA LEU A 141 -9.98 -29.44 -5.83
C LEU A 141 -10.76 -28.79 -4.68
N ASP A 142 -11.98 -28.28 -4.93
CA ASP A 142 -12.84 -27.67 -3.90
C ASP A 142 -13.23 -28.65 -2.76
N ARG A 143 -13.07 -29.97 -2.99
CA ARG A 143 -13.48 -31.04 -2.08
C ARG A 143 -12.32 -31.87 -1.54
N ALA A 144 -11.10 -31.61 -2.00
CA ALA A 144 -9.92 -32.32 -1.56
C ALA A 144 -9.48 -31.83 -0.17
N THR A 145 -9.35 -32.73 0.81
CA THR A 145 -8.75 -32.41 2.12
C THR A 145 -7.23 -32.46 2.10
N GLY A 146 -6.68 -33.14 1.10
CA GLY A 146 -5.26 -33.25 0.78
C GLY A 146 -5.13 -33.62 -0.70
N LEU A 147 -4.01 -33.28 -1.34
CA LEU A 147 -3.80 -33.51 -2.76
C LEU A 147 -2.47 -34.24 -3.00
N ILE A 148 -2.54 -35.37 -3.69
CA ILE A 148 -1.36 -36.08 -4.20
C ILE A 148 -1.31 -35.86 -5.70
N VAL A 149 -0.15 -35.43 -6.20
CA VAL A 149 0.11 -35.21 -7.63
C VAL A 149 1.44 -35.87 -7.99
N HIS A 150 1.62 -36.18 -9.28
CA HIS A 150 2.80 -36.92 -9.76
C HIS A 150 3.91 -36.04 -10.34
N SER A 151 3.70 -34.72 -10.44
CA SER A 151 4.63 -33.79 -11.07
C SER A 151 4.62 -32.40 -10.42
N GLN A 152 5.74 -31.69 -10.51
CA GLN A 152 5.84 -30.32 -10.03
C GLN A 152 4.98 -29.37 -10.87
N TYR A 153 4.80 -29.68 -12.15
CA TYR A 153 3.91 -28.98 -13.06
C TYR A 153 2.47 -28.98 -12.53
N VAL A 154 1.90 -30.15 -12.20
CA VAL A 154 0.54 -30.22 -11.68
C VAL A 154 0.45 -29.57 -10.30
N ALA A 155 1.48 -29.72 -9.46
CA ALA A 155 1.54 -29.02 -8.18
C ALA A 155 1.41 -27.50 -8.35
N ALA A 156 2.18 -26.92 -9.28
CA ALA A 156 2.12 -25.50 -9.60
C ALA A 156 0.74 -25.10 -10.15
N ARG A 157 0.19 -25.88 -11.10
CA ARG A 157 -1.14 -25.63 -11.69
C ARG A 157 -2.26 -25.70 -10.65
N ALA A 158 -2.20 -26.63 -9.70
CA ALA A 158 -3.16 -26.72 -8.60
C ALA A 158 -3.07 -25.52 -7.64
N ARG A 159 -1.86 -25.04 -7.33
CA ARG A 159 -1.66 -23.82 -6.53
C ARG A 159 -2.16 -22.57 -7.25
N GLU A 160 -1.90 -22.45 -8.56
CA GLU A 160 -2.45 -21.37 -9.41
C GLU A 160 -3.98 -21.44 -9.49
N GLY A 161 -4.53 -22.65 -9.55
CA GLY A 161 -5.97 -22.93 -9.51
C GLY A 161 -6.64 -22.67 -8.16
N GLY A 162 -5.87 -22.26 -7.13
CA GLY A 162 -6.40 -21.83 -5.84
C GLY A 162 -6.48 -22.91 -4.76
N TYR A 163 -5.80 -24.06 -4.93
CA TYR A 163 -5.72 -25.08 -3.89
C TYR A 163 -4.72 -24.70 -2.78
N ASP A 164 -5.23 -24.45 -1.57
CA ASP A 164 -4.43 -24.02 -0.41
C ASP A 164 -4.16 -25.15 0.61
N GLY A 165 -4.66 -26.38 0.36
CA GLY A 165 -4.53 -27.52 1.29
C GLY A 165 -3.15 -28.19 1.28
N PRO A 166 -2.97 -29.25 2.11
CA PRO A 166 -1.82 -30.15 2.07
C PRO A 166 -1.63 -30.74 0.67
N LEU A 167 -0.41 -30.70 0.15
CA LEU A 167 -0.09 -31.16 -1.19
C LEU A 167 1.22 -31.94 -1.15
N TRP A 168 1.20 -33.17 -1.64
CA TRP A 168 2.36 -34.04 -1.74
C TRP A 168 2.65 -34.34 -3.22
N VAL A 169 3.89 -34.18 -3.63
CA VAL A 169 4.36 -34.60 -4.95
C VAL A 169 4.96 -35.98 -4.79
N ILE A 170 4.22 -37.01 -5.20
CA ILE A 170 4.63 -38.41 -5.10
C ILE A 170 4.79 -38.96 -6.52
N PRO A 171 5.99 -39.38 -6.94
CA PRO A 171 6.22 -39.93 -8.27
C PRO A 171 5.27 -41.08 -8.58
N HIS A 172 4.91 -41.23 -9.85
CA HIS A 172 4.19 -42.42 -10.31
C HIS A 172 5.12 -43.64 -10.19
N PRO A 173 4.72 -44.75 -9.56
CA PRO A 173 5.58 -45.91 -9.36
C PRO A 173 5.90 -46.60 -10.69
N ALA A 174 7.08 -47.18 -10.80
CA ALA A 174 7.47 -47.99 -11.94
C ALA A 174 7.06 -49.45 -11.75
N TRP A 175 6.68 -50.08 -12.85
CA TRP A 175 6.53 -51.53 -12.90
C TRP A 175 7.92 -52.17 -12.90
N THR A 176 8.06 -53.26 -12.15
CA THR A 176 9.17 -54.18 -12.37
C THR A 176 9.02 -54.79 -13.76
N PRO A 177 10.02 -54.65 -14.66
CA PRO A 177 9.95 -55.25 -15.99
C PRO A 177 9.74 -56.77 -15.86
N PRO A 178 8.72 -57.35 -16.51
CA PRO A 178 8.56 -58.79 -16.54
C PRO A 178 9.71 -59.43 -17.33
N ASP A 179 10.02 -60.69 -17.02
CA ASP A 179 10.98 -61.48 -17.79
C ASP A 179 10.34 -61.86 -19.14
N VAL A 180 10.45 -60.96 -20.12
CA VAL A 180 9.91 -61.13 -21.46
C VAL A 180 11.00 -61.03 -22.51
N GLU A 181 10.97 -61.97 -23.45
CA GLU A 181 11.85 -61.92 -24.62
C GLU A 181 11.43 -60.76 -25.55
N PRO A 182 12.37 -59.89 -25.99
CA PRO A 182 12.08 -58.86 -26.97
C PRO A 182 11.48 -59.44 -28.25
N ALA A 183 10.42 -58.80 -28.76
CA ALA A 183 9.77 -59.22 -29.99
C ALA A 183 10.76 -59.15 -31.17
N ARG A 184 10.72 -60.16 -32.06
CA ARG A 184 11.54 -60.17 -33.28
C ARG A 184 10.91 -59.27 -34.34
N VAL A 185 11.17 -57.97 -34.22
CA VAL A 185 10.77 -56.94 -35.20
C VAL A 185 12.04 -56.46 -35.89
N GLU A 186 12.13 -56.64 -37.20
CA GLU A 186 13.26 -56.14 -37.99
C GLU A 186 13.27 -54.60 -38.00
N GLY A 187 14.45 -53.98 -38.05
CA GLY A 187 14.61 -52.53 -38.12
C GLY A 187 15.80 -52.04 -37.31
N SER A 188 16.53 -51.04 -37.81
CA SER A 188 17.65 -50.43 -37.09
C SER A 188 17.87 -48.99 -37.60
N PRO A 189 17.51 -47.96 -36.82
CA PRO A 189 16.85 -48.01 -35.51
C PRO A 189 15.35 -48.36 -35.59
N LEU A 190 14.82 -49.01 -34.55
CA LEU A 190 13.40 -49.27 -34.34
C LEU A 190 12.83 -48.30 -33.30
N PHE A 191 11.94 -47.41 -33.72
CA PHE A 191 11.22 -46.50 -32.83
C PHE A 191 9.85 -47.07 -32.47
N GLY A 192 9.43 -46.95 -31.21
CA GLY A 192 8.09 -47.39 -30.78
C GLY A 192 7.25 -46.24 -30.26
N ALA A 193 5.99 -46.15 -30.67
CA ALA A 193 4.98 -45.27 -30.07
C ALA A 193 3.80 -46.11 -29.59
N PHE A 194 3.47 -46.00 -28.31
CA PHE A 194 2.52 -46.88 -27.63
C PHE A 194 1.35 -46.10 -27.04
N GLY A 195 0.16 -46.70 -27.12
CA GLY A 195 -1.12 -46.15 -26.69
C GLY A 195 -2.01 -45.75 -27.87
N HIS A 196 -3.20 -45.22 -27.56
CA HIS A 196 -4.18 -44.82 -28.60
C HIS A 196 -3.56 -43.90 -29.65
N VAL A 197 -3.76 -44.26 -30.92
CA VAL A 197 -3.27 -43.48 -32.07
C VAL A 197 -4.25 -42.33 -32.32
N ASN A 198 -3.80 -41.08 -32.08
CA ASN A 198 -4.60 -39.88 -32.26
C ASN A 198 -3.76 -38.60 -32.43
N GLU A 199 -4.46 -37.49 -32.68
CA GLU A 199 -3.88 -36.13 -32.80
C GLU A 199 -3.13 -35.68 -31.54
N SER A 200 -3.68 -35.95 -30.34
CA SER A 200 -3.07 -35.49 -29.08
C SER A 200 -1.68 -36.09 -28.84
N LYS A 201 -1.41 -37.26 -29.42
CA LYS A 201 -0.13 -37.98 -29.37
C LYS A 201 0.86 -37.53 -30.45
N ARG A 202 0.55 -36.45 -31.19
CA ARG A 202 1.37 -35.89 -32.28
C ARG A 202 1.76 -36.95 -33.33
N ILE A 203 0.87 -37.91 -33.58
CA ILE A 203 1.12 -38.97 -34.58
C ILE A 203 1.33 -38.39 -35.98
N PRO A 204 0.58 -37.37 -36.45
CA PRO A 204 0.86 -36.75 -37.75
C PRO A 204 2.28 -36.21 -37.87
N GLU A 205 2.72 -35.42 -36.90
CA GLU A 205 4.06 -34.83 -36.87
C GLU A 205 5.15 -35.89 -36.74
N LEU A 206 4.89 -36.96 -35.97
CA LEU A 206 5.77 -38.12 -35.86
C LEU A 206 5.94 -38.83 -37.20
N LEU A 207 4.86 -39.05 -37.95
CA LEU A 207 4.94 -39.69 -39.27
C LEU A 207 5.74 -38.82 -40.25
N GLU A 208 5.53 -37.51 -40.25
CA GLU A 208 6.29 -36.58 -41.10
C GLU A 208 7.78 -36.55 -40.76
N ALA A 209 8.11 -36.52 -39.46
CA ALA A 209 9.49 -36.56 -38.99
C ALA A 209 10.16 -37.90 -39.32
N PHE A 210 9.45 -39.00 -39.09
CA PHE A 210 9.92 -40.34 -39.40
C PHE A 210 10.15 -40.54 -40.90
N ALA A 211 9.30 -39.98 -41.77
CA ALA A 211 9.51 -40.01 -43.22
C ALA A 211 10.80 -39.26 -43.66
N ARG A 212 11.27 -38.27 -42.88
CA ARG A 212 12.57 -37.63 -43.11
C ARG A 212 13.71 -38.52 -42.63
N VAL A 213 13.60 -39.10 -41.43
CA VAL A 213 14.60 -40.02 -40.87
C VAL A 213 14.78 -41.26 -41.74
N ARG A 214 13.70 -41.86 -42.25
CA ARG A 214 13.73 -43.05 -43.13
C ARG A 214 14.43 -42.78 -44.47
N ARG A 215 14.40 -41.52 -44.97
CA ARG A 215 15.16 -41.14 -46.17
C ARG A 215 16.68 -41.17 -45.93
N ALA A 216 17.13 -40.79 -44.73
CA ALA A 216 18.53 -40.87 -44.32
C ALA A 216 18.93 -42.29 -43.87
N HIS A 217 17.98 -43.03 -43.28
CA HIS A 217 18.16 -44.38 -42.74
C HIS A 217 17.07 -45.32 -43.29
N PRO A 218 17.25 -45.91 -44.50
CA PRO A 218 16.23 -46.76 -45.12
C PRO A 218 15.83 -47.99 -44.28
N GLY A 219 16.70 -48.45 -43.37
CA GLY A 219 16.43 -49.55 -42.45
C GLY A 219 15.68 -49.14 -41.17
N ALA A 220 15.41 -47.86 -40.94
CA ALA A 220 14.66 -47.39 -39.77
C ALA A 220 13.19 -47.78 -39.88
N ARG A 221 12.59 -48.25 -38.77
CA ARG A 221 11.17 -48.63 -38.69
C ARG A 221 10.48 -47.93 -37.51
N LEU A 222 9.19 -47.66 -37.67
CA LEU A 222 8.32 -47.09 -36.63
C LEU A 222 7.23 -48.10 -36.29
N LEU A 223 7.18 -48.54 -35.03
CA LEU A 223 6.16 -49.41 -34.49
C LEU A 223 5.10 -48.58 -33.78
N LEU A 224 3.87 -48.60 -34.29
CA LEU A 224 2.69 -47.99 -33.67
C LEU A 224 1.84 -49.08 -33.02
N VAL A 225 1.73 -49.05 -31.69
CA VAL A 225 0.98 -50.05 -30.91
C VAL A 225 -0.17 -49.40 -30.15
N GLY A 226 -1.39 -49.71 -30.52
CA GLY A 226 -2.61 -49.25 -29.86
C GLY A 226 -3.75 -48.98 -30.84
N ALA A 227 -4.97 -48.99 -30.32
CA ALA A 227 -6.16 -48.77 -31.13
C ALA A 227 -6.20 -47.36 -31.75
N GLU A 228 -6.62 -47.31 -33.02
CA GLU A 228 -6.89 -46.06 -33.72
C GLU A 228 -8.15 -45.39 -33.17
N SER A 229 -8.04 -44.08 -32.87
CA SER A 229 -9.20 -43.34 -32.37
C SER A 229 -10.24 -43.13 -33.47
N PRO A 230 -11.55 -43.22 -33.16
CA PRO A 230 -12.60 -43.03 -34.16
C PRO A 230 -12.43 -41.72 -34.95
N GLY A 231 -12.44 -41.80 -36.27
CA GLY A 231 -12.32 -40.64 -37.16
C GLY A 231 -10.88 -40.17 -37.44
N PHE A 232 -9.87 -40.85 -36.91
CA PHE A 232 -8.48 -40.67 -37.34
C PHE A 232 -8.26 -41.40 -38.68
N ASP A 233 -7.52 -40.77 -39.60
CA ASP A 233 -7.18 -41.32 -40.93
C ASP A 233 -5.69 -41.67 -40.95
N LEU A 234 -5.28 -42.75 -40.26
CA LEU A 234 -3.88 -43.15 -40.24
C LEU A 234 -3.41 -43.64 -41.61
N ASP A 235 -4.21 -44.46 -42.30
CA ASP A 235 -3.82 -45.03 -43.60
C ASP A 235 -3.61 -43.94 -44.66
N GLY A 236 -4.54 -42.98 -44.79
CA GLY A 236 -4.38 -41.88 -45.73
C GLY A 236 -3.20 -40.97 -45.40
N ARG A 237 -2.80 -40.84 -44.12
CA ARG A 237 -1.60 -40.09 -43.71
C ARG A 237 -0.31 -40.82 -44.12
N ILE A 238 -0.24 -42.14 -43.91
CA ILE A 238 0.90 -42.96 -44.30
C ILE A 238 1.08 -42.92 -45.83
N ASP A 239 0.00 -43.10 -46.58
CA ASP A 239 0.01 -43.09 -48.05
C ASP A 239 0.49 -41.73 -48.61
N ARG A 240 0.01 -40.61 -48.06
CA ARG A 240 0.41 -39.24 -48.48
C ARG A 240 1.91 -38.98 -48.28
N LEU A 241 2.53 -39.62 -47.31
CA LEU A 241 3.95 -39.46 -46.99
C LEU A 241 4.85 -40.43 -47.77
N GLY A 242 4.27 -41.34 -48.57
CA GLY A 242 5.01 -42.35 -49.31
C GLY A 242 5.73 -43.35 -48.40
N LEU A 243 5.23 -43.54 -47.18
CA LEU A 243 5.73 -44.56 -46.25
C LEU A 243 5.12 -45.91 -46.65
N ASP A 244 5.96 -46.91 -46.86
CA ASP A 244 5.53 -48.28 -47.13
C ASP A 244 5.13 -49.00 -45.83
N ARG A 245 4.37 -50.10 -45.99
CA ARG A 245 3.98 -50.96 -44.86
C ARG A 245 5.17 -51.64 -44.17
N GLU A 246 6.34 -51.66 -44.82
CA GLU A 246 7.59 -52.12 -44.19
C GLU A 246 8.22 -51.05 -43.30
N GLY A 247 7.86 -49.77 -43.42
CA GLY A 247 8.40 -48.69 -42.60
C GLY A 247 7.61 -48.34 -41.37
N VAL A 248 6.27 -48.46 -41.43
CA VAL A 248 5.39 -48.24 -40.28
C VAL A 248 4.65 -49.54 -39.99
N ILE A 249 5.02 -50.18 -38.87
CA ILE A 249 4.43 -51.44 -38.40
C ILE A 249 3.32 -51.09 -37.42
N ARG A 250 2.12 -51.66 -37.64
CA ARG A 250 0.94 -51.39 -36.82
C ARG A 250 0.54 -52.65 -36.06
N GLU A 251 0.33 -52.48 -34.76
CA GLU A 251 -0.33 -53.45 -33.88
C GLU A 251 -1.49 -52.71 -33.21
N ASP A 252 -2.69 -53.30 -33.20
CA ASP A 252 -3.86 -52.66 -32.58
C ASP A 252 -3.75 -52.74 -31.04
N TYR A 253 -4.84 -53.07 -30.35
CA TYR A 253 -4.79 -53.35 -28.93
C TYR A 253 -4.04 -54.68 -28.69
N VAL A 254 -3.07 -54.66 -27.78
CA VAL A 254 -2.30 -55.84 -27.36
C VAL A 254 -2.35 -56.00 -25.84
N GLU A 255 -2.30 -57.24 -25.38
CA GLU A 255 -2.21 -57.57 -23.95
C GLU A 255 -0.86 -57.17 -23.37
N GLU A 256 -0.79 -57.02 -22.03
CA GLU A 256 0.37 -56.44 -21.33
C GLU A 256 1.68 -57.17 -21.63
N GLU A 257 1.72 -58.51 -21.65
CA GLU A 257 2.93 -59.29 -21.98
C GLU A 257 3.47 -58.95 -23.38
N ARG A 258 2.58 -58.86 -24.38
CA ARG A 258 2.94 -58.49 -25.76
C ARG A 258 3.39 -57.03 -25.84
N LEU A 259 2.78 -56.12 -25.06
CA LEU A 259 3.20 -54.73 -24.94
C LEU A 259 4.64 -54.62 -24.45
N TRP A 260 4.99 -55.32 -23.38
CA TRP A 260 6.36 -55.34 -22.85
C TRP A 260 7.36 -55.92 -23.84
N SER A 261 7.03 -57.04 -24.50
CA SER A 261 7.89 -57.66 -25.51
C SER A 261 8.15 -56.74 -26.71
N LEU A 262 7.13 -56.04 -27.20
CA LEU A 262 7.26 -55.07 -28.29
C LEU A 262 8.08 -53.83 -27.87
N MET A 263 7.84 -53.30 -26.67
CA MET A 263 8.58 -52.17 -26.12
C MET A 263 10.05 -52.51 -25.86
N ALA A 264 10.34 -53.75 -25.42
CA ALA A 264 11.68 -54.26 -25.23
C ALA A 264 12.46 -54.39 -26.54
N ALA A 265 11.78 -54.57 -27.68
CA ALA A 265 12.41 -54.64 -29.00
C ALA A 265 12.87 -53.27 -29.53
N CYS A 266 12.23 -52.17 -29.10
CA CYS A 266 12.55 -50.82 -29.61
C CYS A 266 13.92 -50.32 -29.14
N ASP A 267 14.59 -49.52 -29.97
CA ASP A 267 15.80 -48.78 -29.61
C ASP A 267 15.48 -47.51 -28.81
N ALA A 268 14.37 -46.85 -29.15
CA ALA A 268 13.85 -45.70 -28.42
C ALA A 268 12.32 -45.64 -28.49
N VAL A 269 11.71 -45.03 -27.47
CA VAL A 269 10.26 -44.88 -27.38
C VAL A 269 9.87 -43.41 -27.55
N VAL A 270 8.88 -43.17 -28.40
CA VAL A 270 8.34 -41.85 -28.70
C VAL A 270 7.05 -41.67 -27.91
N ALA A 271 7.04 -40.72 -26.99
CA ALA A 271 5.91 -40.37 -26.14
C ALA A 271 5.60 -38.87 -26.25
N LEU A 272 5.05 -38.48 -27.39
CA LEU A 272 4.67 -37.10 -27.66
C LEU A 272 3.26 -36.79 -27.12
N ARG A 273 3.06 -35.53 -26.74
CA ARG A 273 1.77 -35.01 -26.32
C ARG A 273 1.63 -33.51 -26.55
N ALA A 274 0.60 -33.09 -27.26
CA ALA A 274 0.06 -31.73 -27.17
C ALA A 274 -1.41 -31.69 -27.62
N PRO A 275 -2.30 -30.99 -26.89
CA PRO A 275 -2.08 -30.37 -25.57
C PRO A 275 -1.90 -31.41 -24.46
N THR A 276 -1.26 -31.01 -23.34
CA THR A 276 -1.15 -31.86 -22.14
C THR A 276 -2.39 -31.72 -21.25
N MET A 277 -2.82 -32.81 -20.62
CA MET A 277 -3.85 -32.80 -19.58
C MET A 277 -3.24 -32.61 -18.17
N GLY A 278 -1.93 -32.41 -18.07
CA GLY A 278 -1.18 -32.47 -16.81
C GLY A 278 -0.87 -33.90 -16.36
N GLU A 279 -0.98 -34.88 -17.25
CA GLU A 279 -0.81 -36.29 -16.93
C GLU A 279 0.66 -36.71 -16.72
N THR A 280 0.86 -37.83 -16.03
CA THR A 280 2.13 -38.57 -16.02
C THR A 280 1.97 -39.85 -16.83
N SER A 281 2.88 -40.12 -17.76
CA SER A 281 2.72 -41.20 -18.74
C SER A 281 3.22 -42.54 -18.20
N GLY A 282 2.30 -43.46 -17.88
CA GLY A 282 2.64 -44.83 -17.50
C GLY A 282 3.42 -45.59 -18.60
N THR A 283 3.14 -45.31 -19.87
CA THR A 283 3.91 -45.86 -21.01
C THR A 283 5.36 -45.41 -21.00
N ALA A 284 5.62 -44.13 -20.71
CA ALA A 284 6.98 -43.60 -20.63
C ALA A 284 7.75 -44.23 -19.47
N ILE A 285 7.09 -44.44 -18.33
CA ILE A 285 7.69 -45.10 -17.16
C ILE A 285 8.03 -46.57 -17.46
N ARG A 286 7.13 -47.32 -18.13
CA ARG A 286 7.43 -48.71 -18.57
C ARG A 286 8.63 -48.76 -19.53
N ALA A 287 8.71 -47.82 -20.46
CA ALA A 287 9.84 -47.74 -21.39
C ALA A 287 11.17 -47.46 -20.67
N LEU A 288 11.17 -46.50 -19.74
CA LEU A 288 12.35 -46.22 -18.92
C LEU A 288 12.76 -47.42 -18.06
N ALA A 289 11.79 -48.18 -17.52
CA ALA A 289 12.06 -49.38 -16.73
C ALA A 289 12.75 -50.49 -17.56
N LEU A 290 12.45 -50.57 -18.86
CA LEU A 290 13.18 -51.42 -19.82
C LEU A 290 14.55 -50.85 -20.24
N GLY A 291 14.92 -49.67 -19.75
CA GLY A 291 16.12 -48.94 -20.17
C GLY A 291 16.01 -48.36 -21.58
N LYS A 292 14.80 -48.01 -22.02
CA LYS A 292 14.57 -47.39 -23.33
C LYS A 292 14.57 -45.87 -23.22
N PRO A 293 15.45 -45.16 -23.94
CA PRO A 293 15.44 -43.71 -23.95
C PRO A 293 14.20 -43.15 -24.66
N LEU A 294 13.82 -41.93 -24.30
CA LEU A 294 12.57 -41.33 -24.76
C LEU A 294 12.77 -40.16 -25.72
N VAL A 295 11.83 -39.98 -26.64
CA VAL A 295 11.57 -38.70 -27.32
C VAL A 295 10.21 -38.21 -26.87
N VAL A 296 10.17 -37.03 -26.24
CA VAL A 296 8.97 -36.50 -25.58
C VAL A 296 8.69 -35.08 -25.99
N SER A 297 7.44 -34.64 -25.81
CA SER A 297 7.09 -33.22 -25.97
C SER A 297 7.59 -32.42 -24.77
N ASP A 298 8.15 -31.23 -24.99
CA ASP A 298 8.66 -30.34 -23.93
C ASP A 298 7.52 -29.58 -23.22
N VAL A 299 6.62 -30.32 -22.58
CA VAL A 299 5.43 -29.79 -21.90
C VAL A 299 5.08 -30.64 -20.68
N GLY A 300 4.41 -30.03 -19.69
CA GLY A 300 3.88 -30.76 -18.53
C GLY A 300 4.95 -31.55 -17.77
N TRP A 301 4.59 -32.76 -17.33
CA TRP A 301 5.51 -33.69 -16.66
C TRP A 301 6.69 -34.13 -17.56
N PHE A 302 6.50 -34.21 -18.88
CA PHE A 302 7.56 -34.65 -19.78
C PHE A 302 8.77 -33.70 -19.80
N ALA A 303 8.54 -32.39 -19.55
CA ALA A 303 9.61 -31.41 -19.43
C ALA A 303 10.47 -31.61 -18.16
N GLU A 304 9.93 -32.26 -17.13
CA GLU A 304 10.61 -32.53 -15.85
C GLU A 304 11.58 -33.72 -15.95
N LEU A 305 11.46 -34.57 -16.96
CA LEU A 305 12.37 -35.70 -17.17
C LEU A 305 13.81 -35.22 -17.38
N PRO A 306 14.82 -35.88 -16.81
CA PRO A 306 16.21 -35.52 -17.06
C PRO A 306 16.61 -35.65 -18.55
N ASP A 307 17.45 -34.74 -19.04
CA ASP A 307 17.93 -34.76 -20.44
C ASP A 307 18.81 -36.00 -20.76
N GLU A 308 19.30 -36.68 -19.72
CA GLU A 308 20.04 -37.95 -19.80
C GLU A 308 19.13 -39.15 -20.15
N VAL A 309 17.82 -39.06 -19.94
CA VAL A 309 16.86 -40.15 -20.25
C VAL A 309 15.91 -39.82 -21.39
N ALA A 310 15.71 -38.53 -21.69
CA ALA A 310 14.75 -38.08 -22.70
C ALA A 310 15.27 -36.91 -23.56
N VAL A 311 15.02 -36.97 -24.87
CA VAL A 311 15.16 -35.82 -25.78
C VAL A 311 13.81 -35.11 -25.88
N LYS A 312 13.78 -33.83 -25.52
CA LYS A 312 12.55 -33.04 -25.44
C LYS A 312 12.38 -32.17 -26.69
N VAL A 313 11.18 -32.17 -27.25
CA VAL A 313 10.82 -31.42 -28.45
C VAL A 313 9.65 -30.50 -28.13
N SER A 314 9.85 -29.19 -28.18
CA SER A 314 8.76 -28.23 -27.94
C SER A 314 7.69 -28.36 -29.04
N PRO A 315 6.41 -28.61 -28.69
CA PRO A 315 5.35 -28.77 -29.68
C PRO A 315 4.98 -27.42 -30.30
N GLY A 316 4.52 -27.45 -31.55
CA GLY A 316 4.16 -26.29 -32.35
C GLY A 316 5.34 -25.62 -33.06
N GLY A 317 4.98 -24.74 -34.01
CA GLY A 317 5.92 -24.01 -34.87
C GLY A 317 6.18 -24.71 -36.21
N ASP A 318 6.60 -23.92 -37.21
CA ASP A 318 6.86 -24.42 -38.57
C ASP A 318 8.04 -25.42 -38.62
N ASP A 319 8.86 -25.48 -37.56
CA ASP A 319 10.07 -26.28 -37.44
C ASP A 319 9.94 -27.50 -36.51
N GLU A 320 8.74 -27.80 -35.97
CA GLU A 320 8.54 -28.91 -35.03
C GLU A 320 8.98 -30.26 -35.63
N VAL A 321 8.61 -30.50 -36.89
CA VAL A 321 8.94 -31.75 -37.60
C VAL A 321 10.46 -31.88 -37.80
N ASP A 322 11.18 -30.78 -38.03
CA ASP A 322 12.64 -30.77 -38.16
C ASP A 322 13.31 -31.09 -36.82
N ARG A 323 12.85 -30.47 -35.74
CA ARG A 323 13.35 -30.75 -34.38
C ARG A 323 13.05 -32.18 -33.96
N LEU A 324 11.88 -32.71 -34.32
CA LEU A 324 11.50 -34.09 -34.04
C LEU A 324 12.36 -35.10 -34.82
N ALA A 325 12.62 -34.86 -36.10
CA ALA A 325 13.52 -35.71 -36.89
C ALA A 325 14.94 -35.75 -36.28
N ALA A 326 15.48 -34.59 -35.90
CA ALA A 326 16.78 -34.50 -35.24
C ALA A 326 16.80 -35.22 -33.87
N ALA A 327 15.69 -35.18 -33.12
CA ALA A 327 15.55 -35.88 -31.85
C ALA A 327 15.56 -37.41 -32.02
N LEU A 328 14.87 -37.93 -33.05
CA LEU A 328 14.87 -39.36 -33.39
C LEU A 328 16.27 -39.84 -33.76
N GLU A 329 17.02 -39.09 -34.56
CA GLU A 329 18.41 -39.44 -34.91
C GLU A 329 19.33 -39.41 -33.69
N ARG A 330 19.19 -38.39 -32.84
CA ARG A 330 20.01 -38.24 -31.62
C ARG A 330 19.78 -39.40 -30.63
N VAL A 331 18.52 -39.79 -30.41
CA VAL A 331 18.20 -40.82 -29.42
C VAL A 331 18.69 -42.20 -29.88
N ALA A 332 18.57 -42.49 -31.19
CA ALA A 332 19.02 -43.75 -31.78
C ALA A 332 20.54 -43.97 -31.65
N ALA A 333 21.32 -42.90 -31.53
CA ALA A 333 22.78 -42.96 -31.46
C ALA A 333 23.35 -43.10 -30.03
N SER A 334 22.53 -43.19 -28.97
CA SER A 334 23.01 -43.04 -27.58
C SER A 334 22.67 -44.22 -26.65
N PRO A 335 23.51 -45.28 -26.61
CA PRO A 335 23.41 -46.37 -25.63
C PRO A 335 23.55 -45.90 -24.17
N ALA A 336 24.13 -44.73 -23.93
CA ALA A 336 24.30 -44.16 -22.60
C ALA A 336 22.95 -43.77 -21.95
N MET A 337 22.00 -43.29 -22.76
CA MET A 337 20.68 -42.87 -22.25
C MET A 337 19.86 -44.06 -21.72
N GLY A 338 20.05 -45.26 -22.29
CA GLY A 338 19.36 -46.46 -21.80
C GLY A 338 19.84 -46.92 -20.42
N ARG A 339 21.13 -46.72 -20.09
CA ARG A 339 21.63 -46.97 -18.72
C ARG A 339 21.10 -45.91 -17.75
N ALA A 340 21.16 -44.63 -18.13
CA ALA A 340 20.62 -43.55 -17.32
C ALA A 340 19.11 -43.72 -17.03
N ALA A 341 18.35 -44.28 -17.98
CA ALA A 341 16.94 -44.58 -17.80
C ALA A 341 16.68 -45.58 -16.67
N LYS A 342 17.49 -46.66 -16.58
CA LYS A 342 17.36 -47.64 -15.48
C LYS A 342 17.74 -47.03 -14.13
N ASP A 343 18.88 -46.34 -14.07
CA ASP A 343 19.36 -45.67 -12.85
C ASP A 343 18.35 -44.61 -12.34
N TYR A 344 17.65 -43.94 -13.26
CA TYR A 344 16.59 -42.98 -12.94
C TYR A 344 15.36 -43.66 -12.35
N ILE A 345 14.93 -44.80 -12.92
CA ILE A 345 13.77 -45.55 -12.43
C ILE A 345 14.02 -46.12 -11.03
N GLU A 346 15.17 -46.75 -10.80
CA GLU A 346 15.53 -47.31 -9.50
C GLU A 346 15.59 -46.25 -8.39
N ARG A 347 16.00 -45.01 -8.74
CA ARG A 347 16.15 -43.92 -7.78
C ARG A 347 14.85 -43.17 -7.48
N GLU A 348 14.08 -42.83 -8.51
CA GLU A 348 12.96 -41.88 -8.39
C GLU A 348 11.58 -42.54 -8.42
N HIS A 349 11.47 -43.73 -9.02
CA HIS A 349 10.20 -44.40 -9.32
C HIS A 349 10.05 -45.78 -8.66
N ASP A 350 10.92 -46.12 -7.72
CA ASP A 350 10.85 -47.38 -6.98
C ASP A 350 9.49 -47.56 -6.26
N LEU A 351 8.90 -48.75 -6.40
CA LEU A 351 7.54 -49.05 -5.95
C LEU A 351 7.41 -48.99 -4.43
N GLU A 352 8.37 -49.58 -3.71
CA GLU A 352 8.35 -49.64 -2.24
C GLU A 352 8.49 -48.22 -1.66
N THR A 353 9.45 -47.45 -2.17
CA THR A 353 9.66 -46.04 -1.80
C THR A 353 8.43 -45.18 -2.09
N VAL A 354 7.76 -45.38 -3.23
CA VAL A 354 6.52 -44.66 -3.56
C VAL A 354 5.39 -45.05 -2.60
N ALA A 355 5.24 -46.33 -2.26
CA ALA A 355 4.23 -46.80 -1.30
C ALA A 355 4.46 -46.21 0.11
N GLU A 356 5.71 -46.11 0.56
CA GLU A 356 6.07 -45.44 1.83
C GLU A 356 5.68 -43.96 1.83
N ARG A 357 5.95 -43.23 0.74
CA ARG A 357 5.53 -41.83 0.59
C ARG A 357 4.00 -41.68 0.62
N TYR A 358 3.28 -42.62 0.01
CA TYR A 358 1.82 -42.69 0.10
C TYR A 358 1.35 -42.92 1.54
N ALA A 359 1.96 -43.86 2.26
CA ALA A 359 1.61 -44.15 3.64
C ALA A 359 1.79 -42.92 4.53
N ALA A 360 2.96 -42.26 4.45
CA ALA A 360 3.27 -41.06 5.19
C ALA A 360 2.28 -39.91 4.90
N ALA A 361 1.95 -39.67 3.63
CA ALA A 361 1.00 -38.63 3.25
C ALA A 361 -0.42 -38.90 3.78
N LEU A 362 -0.85 -40.16 3.78
CA LEU A 362 -2.17 -40.55 4.28
C LEU A 362 -2.24 -40.50 5.81
N GLU A 363 -1.17 -40.83 6.52
CA GLU A 363 -1.06 -40.70 7.97
C GLU A 363 -1.08 -39.23 8.42
N GLU A 364 -0.35 -38.38 7.71
CA GLU A 364 -0.41 -36.92 7.92
C GLU A 364 -1.84 -36.41 7.72
N ALA A 365 -2.50 -36.82 6.63
CA ALA A 365 -3.87 -36.44 6.30
C ALA A 365 -4.90 -36.93 7.34
N ALA A 366 -4.68 -38.09 7.96
CA ALA A 366 -5.52 -38.64 9.02
C ALA A 366 -5.34 -37.92 10.38
N GLY A 367 -4.34 -37.04 10.50
CA GLY A 367 -4.11 -36.20 11.69
C GLY A 367 -2.84 -36.53 12.48
N GLY A 368 -1.90 -37.28 11.90
CA GLY A 368 -0.59 -37.59 12.50
C GLY A 368 0.15 -36.36 13.04
N SER A 369 0.11 -35.24 12.32
CA SER A 369 0.74 -33.97 12.73
C SER A 369 0.23 -33.38 14.06
N LYS A 370 -1.01 -33.69 14.47
CA LYS A 370 -1.54 -33.30 15.79
C LYS A 370 -1.01 -34.19 16.91
N VAL A 371 -0.72 -35.46 16.60
CA VAL A 371 -0.11 -36.42 17.51
C VAL A 371 1.38 -36.12 17.64
N ASP A 372 2.08 -35.86 16.53
CA ASP A 372 3.49 -35.46 16.51
C ASP A 372 3.71 -34.16 17.28
N GLY A 373 2.85 -33.15 17.07
CA GLY A 373 2.87 -31.91 17.85
C GLY A 373 2.49 -32.09 19.33
N LYS A 374 1.85 -33.20 19.72
CA LYS A 374 1.62 -33.56 21.13
C LYS A 374 2.85 -34.26 21.71
N VAL A 375 3.44 -35.21 20.99
CA VAL A 375 4.66 -35.92 21.37
C VAL A 375 5.85 -34.95 21.48
N LEU A 376 6.04 -34.04 20.53
CA LEU A 376 7.05 -32.98 20.59
C LEU A 376 6.87 -32.08 21.83
N ARG A 377 5.63 -31.78 22.22
CA ARG A 377 5.36 -31.01 23.45
C ARG A 377 5.66 -31.80 24.71
N GLU A 378 5.35 -33.09 24.73
CA GLU A 378 5.66 -33.98 25.87
C GLU A 378 7.17 -34.23 25.98
N VAL A 379 7.89 -34.41 24.87
CA VAL A 379 9.36 -34.54 24.84
C VAL A 379 10.03 -33.22 25.24
N ALA A 380 9.54 -32.08 24.76
CA ALA A 380 10.07 -30.77 25.17
C ALA A 380 9.83 -30.49 26.66
N ALA A 381 8.68 -30.92 27.20
CA ALA A 381 8.39 -30.83 28.64
C ALA A 381 9.32 -31.74 29.46
N ALA A 382 9.52 -32.98 29.02
CA ALA A 382 10.45 -33.92 29.69
C ALA A 382 11.93 -33.48 29.59
N ALA A 383 12.33 -32.86 28.48
CA ALA A 383 13.66 -32.28 28.31
C ALA A 383 13.90 -31.09 29.25
N ALA A 384 12.88 -30.23 29.42
CA ALA A 384 12.93 -29.13 30.37
C ALA A 384 13.02 -29.62 31.83
N ASP A 385 12.30 -30.69 32.17
CA ASP A 385 12.34 -31.29 33.51
C ASP A 385 13.69 -31.97 33.83
N THR A 386 14.44 -32.39 32.80
CA THR A 386 15.74 -33.06 32.94
C THR A 386 16.94 -32.14 32.70
N GLY A 387 16.70 -30.85 32.37
CA GLY A 387 17.74 -29.86 32.12
C GLY A 387 18.54 -30.07 30.83
N VAL A 388 17.99 -30.85 29.88
CA VAL A 388 18.62 -31.10 28.58
C VAL A 388 18.25 -29.97 27.62
N ASP A 389 19.26 -29.37 26.98
CA ASP A 389 19.04 -28.30 26.01
C ASP A 389 18.21 -28.82 24.80
N PRO A 390 17.04 -28.20 24.50
CA PRO A 390 16.21 -28.58 23.37
C PRO A 390 16.95 -28.55 22.02
N GLU A 391 17.98 -27.72 21.86
CA GLU A 391 18.78 -27.65 20.63
C GLU A 391 19.59 -28.94 20.39
N LEU A 392 19.98 -29.66 21.45
CA LEU A 392 20.70 -30.94 21.34
C LEU A 392 19.78 -32.10 20.91
N LEU A 393 18.47 -31.96 21.12
CA LEU A 393 17.46 -32.97 20.77
C LEU A 393 16.91 -32.80 19.36
N ALA A 394 16.97 -31.58 18.80
CA ALA A 394 16.45 -31.27 17.48
C ALA A 394 16.97 -32.19 16.34
N PRO A 395 18.27 -32.55 16.28
CA PRO A 395 18.77 -33.46 15.24
C PRO A 395 18.21 -34.87 15.39
N ARG A 396 18.11 -35.40 16.63
CA ARG A 396 17.57 -36.74 16.90
C ARG A 396 16.05 -36.82 16.70
N LEU A 397 15.34 -35.72 16.97
CA LEU A 397 13.91 -35.63 16.69
C LEU A 397 13.63 -35.53 15.19
N ALA A 398 14.49 -34.83 14.43
CA ALA A 398 14.44 -34.81 12.97
C ALA A 398 14.77 -36.19 12.36
N GLU A 399 15.72 -36.93 12.93
CA GLU A 399 16.00 -38.34 12.56
C GLU A 399 14.80 -39.26 12.80
N LEU A 400 13.95 -38.93 13.78
CA LEU A 400 12.70 -39.65 14.09
C LEU A 400 11.47 -39.08 13.35
N GLY A 401 11.65 -38.13 12.43
CA GLY A 401 10.56 -37.53 11.65
C GLY A 401 9.70 -36.50 12.40
N LEU A 402 10.08 -36.12 13.62
CA LEU A 402 9.34 -35.20 14.49
C LEU A 402 9.92 -33.78 14.39
N GLY A 403 9.41 -32.94 13.49
CA GLY A 403 9.81 -31.54 13.34
C GLY A 403 8.70 -30.62 12.81
N PRO A 404 8.83 -29.28 12.96
CA PRO A 404 7.77 -28.31 12.61
C PRO A 404 7.36 -28.32 11.13
N ASP A 405 8.23 -28.81 10.25
CA ASP A 405 8.08 -28.68 8.80
C ASP A 405 7.88 -29.99 8.06
N GLY A 406 7.75 -31.15 8.73
CA GLY A 406 7.32 -32.44 8.12
C GLY A 406 8.03 -32.87 6.83
N THR A 407 9.18 -32.30 6.50
CA THR A 407 9.86 -32.47 5.21
C THR A 407 11.22 -33.12 5.45
N GLY A 408 11.36 -34.36 4.99
CA GLY A 408 12.65 -35.03 4.90
C GLY A 408 13.64 -34.27 3.99
N PRO A 409 14.93 -34.60 4.04
CA PRO A 409 15.98 -33.81 3.42
C PRO A 409 15.94 -33.92 1.88
N GLY A 410 15.48 -32.85 1.21
CA GLY A 410 15.51 -32.69 -0.24
C GLY A 410 16.32 -31.47 -0.68
N THR A 411 17.41 -31.71 -1.40
CA THR A 411 18.38 -30.74 -1.93
C THR A 411 17.81 -29.81 -3.01
N PHE A 412 18.17 -28.51 -2.98
CA PHE A 412 17.79 -27.50 -3.97
C PHE A 412 18.86 -27.34 -5.09
N PRO A 413 18.50 -27.21 -6.38
CA PRO A 413 19.43 -26.79 -7.43
C PRO A 413 19.65 -25.27 -7.44
N GLY A 414 20.88 -24.84 -7.73
CA GLY A 414 21.36 -23.46 -7.61
C GLY A 414 20.90 -22.48 -8.70
N PRO A 415 21.09 -21.16 -8.49
CA PRO A 415 20.46 -20.11 -9.30
C PRO A 415 21.32 -19.62 -10.49
N GLY A 416 20.65 -19.37 -11.62
CA GLY A 416 21.19 -18.74 -12.83
C GLY A 416 21.46 -17.22 -12.72
N PRO A 417 21.90 -16.57 -13.81
CA PRO A 417 22.56 -15.27 -13.80
C PRO A 417 21.57 -14.09 -13.70
N GLY A 418 21.01 -13.92 -12.49
CA GLY A 418 20.46 -12.68 -11.93
C GLY A 418 20.88 -12.51 -10.45
N ALA A 419 21.92 -13.25 -10.06
CA ALA A 419 22.13 -13.74 -8.69
C ALA A 419 22.63 -12.70 -7.68
N TRP A 420 22.94 -11.47 -8.06
CA TRP A 420 23.47 -10.49 -7.09
C TRP A 420 22.36 -9.80 -6.27
N LEU A 421 21.24 -9.45 -6.90
CA LEU A 421 20.07 -8.86 -6.22
C LEU A 421 19.22 -9.89 -5.46
N GLY A 422 19.25 -11.17 -5.88
CA GLY A 422 18.50 -12.26 -5.25
C GLY A 422 19.13 -12.83 -3.97
N ARG A 423 20.45 -12.67 -3.78
CA ARG A 423 21.21 -13.21 -2.64
C ARG A 423 21.03 -12.42 -1.35
N ALA A 424 20.89 -11.10 -1.42
CA ALA A 424 20.67 -10.29 -0.23
C ALA A 424 19.23 -10.48 0.29
N PRO A 425 19.03 -10.68 1.60
CA PRO A 425 17.70 -10.85 2.18
C PRO A 425 16.87 -9.55 2.05
N VAL A 426 15.54 -9.67 2.03
CA VAL A 426 14.63 -8.52 1.82
C VAL A 426 14.84 -7.40 2.84
N TRP A 427 15.12 -7.76 4.10
CA TRP A 427 15.34 -6.80 5.17
C TRP A 427 16.55 -5.88 4.90
N PHE A 428 17.56 -6.37 4.17
CA PHE A 428 18.71 -5.56 3.78
C PHE A 428 18.30 -4.43 2.82
N TRP A 429 17.54 -4.77 1.77
CA TRP A 429 17.07 -3.78 0.79
C TRP A 429 16.09 -2.77 1.39
N LEU A 430 15.17 -3.24 2.23
CA LEU A 430 14.25 -2.34 2.94
C LEU A 430 15.00 -1.45 3.94
N GLY A 431 15.94 -2.00 4.70
CA GLY A 431 16.80 -1.23 5.59
C GLY A 431 17.60 -0.17 4.85
N ALA A 432 18.14 -0.48 3.67
CA ALA A 432 18.84 0.48 2.82
C ALA A 432 17.91 1.59 2.31
N ILE A 433 16.70 1.27 1.85
CA ILE A 433 15.72 2.28 1.40
C ILE A 433 15.36 3.23 2.55
N VAL A 434 15.05 2.68 3.73
CA VAL A 434 14.72 3.48 4.91
C VAL A 434 15.90 4.35 5.31
N LEU A 435 17.11 3.79 5.42
CA LEU A 435 18.31 4.51 5.82
C LEU A 435 18.64 5.67 4.86
N VAL A 436 18.68 5.39 3.55
CA VAL A 436 18.99 6.40 2.54
C VAL A 436 17.92 7.50 2.55
N SER A 437 16.64 7.13 2.61
CA SER A 437 15.55 8.10 2.72
C SER A 437 15.70 8.96 3.98
N SER A 438 15.95 8.35 5.15
CA SER A 438 16.06 9.09 6.41
C SER A 438 17.23 10.07 6.40
N VAL A 439 18.38 9.68 5.83
CA VAL A 439 19.53 10.56 5.69
C VAL A 439 19.20 11.73 4.76
N VAL A 440 18.64 11.46 3.58
CA VAL A 440 18.26 12.52 2.63
C VAL A 440 17.24 13.47 3.25
N GLN A 441 16.17 12.94 3.82
CA GLN A 441 15.11 13.75 4.45
C GLN A 441 15.63 14.55 5.63
N PHE A 442 16.52 14.00 6.45
CA PHE A 442 17.15 14.74 7.54
C PHE A 442 18.02 15.89 7.02
N LEU A 443 18.82 15.68 5.96
CA LEU A 443 19.66 16.72 5.37
C LEU A 443 18.82 17.88 4.79
N LEU A 444 17.68 17.56 4.15
CA LEU A 444 16.73 18.56 3.67
C LEU A 444 16.03 19.27 4.83
N ALA A 445 15.51 18.52 5.81
CA ALA A 445 14.85 19.04 7.00
C ALA A 445 15.75 19.98 7.83
N ARG A 446 17.08 19.77 7.84
CA ARG A 446 18.02 20.69 8.51
C ARG A 446 18.04 22.10 7.92
N ARG A 447 17.62 22.27 6.67
CA ARG A 447 17.51 23.59 6.01
C ARG A 447 16.32 24.40 6.49
N VAL A 448 15.30 23.76 7.07
CA VAL A 448 14.18 24.43 7.74
C VAL A 448 14.66 24.93 9.10
N VAL A 449 14.96 26.23 9.22
CA VAL A 449 15.71 26.75 10.37
C VAL A 449 14.85 27.09 11.57
N ALA A 450 13.55 27.31 11.38
CA ALA A 450 12.57 27.67 12.39
C ALA A 450 11.18 27.14 12.00
N PRO A 451 10.26 26.96 12.96
CA PRO A 451 8.85 26.74 12.63
C PRO A 451 8.34 27.88 11.75
N TRP A 452 7.35 27.60 10.90
CA TRP A 452 6.76 28.62 10.03
C TRP A 452 5.29 28.36 9.73
N ILE A 453 4.84 27.10 9.89
CA ILE A 453 3.42 26.74 9.90
C ILE A 453 2.89 27.03 11.32
N MET A 454 2.76 28.31 11.61
CA MET A 454 2.52 28.82 12.96
C MET A 454 1.14 28.50 13.49
N VAL A 455 1.02 28.55 14.83
CA VAL A 455 -0.06 27.97 15.66
C VAL A 455 0.00 26.44 15.66
N ASP A 456 0.04 25.83 14.48
CA ASP A 456 0.05 24.39 14.27
C ASP A 456 1.32 23.73 14.86
N GLU A 457 2.51 24.16 14.44
CA GLU A 457 3.79 23.65 14.99
C GLU A 457 3.98 23.99 16.48
N LEU A 458 3.44 25.13 16.92
CA LEU A 458 3.54 25.61 18.29
C LEU A 458 2.66 24.77 19.23
N VAL A 459 1.45 24.42 18.83
CA VAL A 459 0.54 23.53 19.58
C VAL A 459 1.18 22.18 19.85
N TYR A 460 1.73 21.51 18.82
CA TYR A 460 2.35 20.19 19.02
C TYR A 460 3.65 20.26 19.84
N SER A 461 4.41 21.34 19.65
CA SER A 461 5.64 21.61 20.40
C SER A 461 5.37 21.84 21.89
N ASP A 462 4.39 22.70 22.22
CA ASP A 462 4.03 23.01 23.61
C ASP A 462 3.36 21.82 24.31
N THR A 463 2.49 21.10 23.61
CA THR A 463 1.86 19.87 24.12
C THR A 463 2.89 18.79 24.44
N ALA A 464 3.91 18.63 23.59
CA ALA A 464 5.02 17.70 23.82
C ALA A 464 5.90 18.12 25.00
N ARG A 465 6.22 19.41 25.09
CA ARG A 465 6.98 20.01 26.21
C ARG A 465 6.25 19.80 27.53
N SER A 466 4.98 20.19 27.61
CA SER A 466 4.14 20.00 28.79
C SER A 466 4.09 18.53 29.23
N PHE A 467 3.96 17.60 28.28
CA PHE A 467 3.94 16.18 28.61
C PHE A 467 5.29 15.68 29.14
N ALA A 468 6.40 16.16 28.58
CA ALA A 468 7.74 15.84 29.07
C ALA A 468 7.97 16.35 30.51
N ASP A 469 7.47 17.55 30.82
CA ASP A 469 7.69 18.22 32.11
C ASP A 469 6.70 17.77 33.19
N THR A 470 5.43 17.57 32.84
CA THR A 470 4.33 17.38 33.81
C THR A 470 3.61 16.04 33.69
N GLY A 471 3.81 15.30 32.58
CA GLY A 471 3.02 14.11 32.26
C GLY A 471 1.61 14.41 31.73
N HIS A 472 1.25 15.68 31.54
CA HIS A 472 -0.04 16.10 31.01
C HIS A 472 0.11 16.81 29.66
N PHE A 473 -0.80 16.53 28.72
CA PHE A 473 -0.87 17.19 27.42
C PHE A 473 -1.60 18.53 27.56
N LEU A 474 -0.83 19.60 27.79
CA LEU A 474 -1.37 20.95 27.99
C LEU A 474 -0.85 21.91 26.91
N ILE A 475 -1.67 22.89 26.54
CA ILE A 475 -1.30 24.05 25.72
C ILE A 475 -1.43 25.27 26.62
N ARG A 476 -0.32 25.99 26.87
CA ARG A 476 -0.23 27.15 27.78
C ARG A 476 -0.85 26.89 29.15
N GLY A 477 -0.73 25.65 29.63
CA GLY A 477 -1.26 25.20 30.93
C GLY A 477 -2.74 24.80 30.96
N ALA A 478 -3.45 24.84 29.83
CA ALA A 478 -4.83 24.32 29.70
C ALA A 478 -4.85 22.98 28.94
N HIS A 479 -5.85 22.14 29.20
CA HIS A 479 -5.95 20.81 28.55
C HIS A 479 -6.07 20.92 27.03
N ALA A 480 -5.21 20.18 26.33
CA ALA A 480 -5.21 20.13 24.88
C ALA A 480 -6.29 19.18 24.33
N ASN A 481 -7.15 19.66 23.43
CA ASN A 481 -8.09 18.83 22.66
C ASN A 481 -7.51 18.43 21.30
N TYR A 482 -6.23 18.05 21.27
CA TYR A 482 -5.48 17.68 20.05
C TYR A 482 -5.01 16.23 20.11
N GLY A 483 -4.57 15.70 18.96
CA GLY A 483 -4.01 14.36 18.88
C GLY A 483 -2.78 14.19 19.78
N ILE A 484 -2.75 13.12 20.57
CA ILE A 484 -1.73 12.86 21.60
C ILE A 484 -0.54 12.04 21.08
N VAL A 485 -0.72 11.27 20.00
CA VAL A 485 0.28 10.31 19.53
C VAL A 485 1.57 11.01 19.09
N TYR A 486 1.43 12.07 18.29
CA TYR A 486 2.59 12.79 17.77
C TYR A 486 3.31 13.62 18.86
N PRO A 487 2.62 14.40 19.72
CA PRO A 487 3.26 15.02 20.88
C PRO A 487 3.96 14.05 21.83
N ALA A 488 3.41 12.84 22.04
CA ALA A 488 4.06 11.82 22.87
C ALA A 488 5.42 11.38 22.29
N ILE A 489 5.53 11.29 20.96
CA ILE A 489 6.81 11.01 20.30
C ILE A 489 7.76 12.21 20.43
N LEU A 490 7.26 13.43 20.22
CA LEU A 490 8.05 14.66 20.34
C LEU A 490 8.49 14.96 21.79
N ALA A 491 7.82 14.42 22.80
CA ALA A 491 8.22 14.58 24.20
C ALA A 491 9.59 13.95 24.49
N ILE A 492 10.01 12.95 23.70
CA ILE A 492 11.32 12.28 23.85
C ILE A 492 12.48 13.28 23.73
N PRO A 493 12.66 14.05 22.64
CA PRO A 493 13.74 15.02 22.55
C PRO A 493 13.60 16.15 23.59
N TYR A 494 12.38 16.56 23.96
CA TYR A 494 12.15 17.54 25.02
C TYR A 494 12.68 17.09 26.39
N LYS A 495 12.61 15.78 26.67
CA LYS A 495 13.14 15.18 27.89
C LYS A 495 14.66 14.96 27.86
N LEU A 496 15.25 14.82 26.66
CA LEU A 496 16.67 14.52 26.48
C LEU A 496 17.56 15.76 26.37
N PHE A 497 17.01 16.90 25.93
CA PHE A 497 17.78 18.11 25.65
C PHE A 497 17.12 19.35 26.26
N ASP A 498 17.93 20.23 26.83
CA ASP A 498 17.46 21.47 27.47
C ASP A 498 17.27 22.63 26.47
N SER A 499 18.13 22.71 25.46
CA SER A 499 18.08 23.77 24.43
C SER A 499 17.04 23.44 23.35
N VAL A 500 16.04 24.30 23.19
CA VAL A 500 14.96 24.09 22.20
C VAL A 500 15.46 24.02 20.75
N PRO A 501 16.45 24.83 20.30
CA PRO A 501 17.06 24.62 18.98
C PRO A 501 17.58 23.19 18.75
N THR A 502 18.19 22.57 19.77
CA THR A 502 18.64 21.17 19.71
C THR A 502 17.47 20.20 19.70
N VAL A 503 16.45 20.45 20.54
CA VAL A 503 15.19 19.67 20.55
C VAL A 503 14.55 19.68 19.16
N TYR A 504 14.45 20.85 18.52
CA TYR A 504 13.89 20.99 17.18
C TYR A 504 14.70 20.22 16.13
N GLY A 505 16.03 20.26 16.20
CA GLY A 505 16.91 19.44 15.36
C GLY A 505 16.70 17.94 15.54
N ALA A 506 16.58 17.48 16.80
CA ALA A 506 16.33 16.08 17.14
C ALA A 506 14.93 15.61 16.72
N ALA A 507 13.91 16.45 16.90
CA ALA A 507 12.55 16.19 16.45
C ALA A 507 12.49 15.97 14.93
N LYS A 508 13.19 16.81 14.15
CA LYS A 508 13.30 16.62 12.69
C LYS A 508 14.05 15.34 12.29
N ALA A 509 15.04 14.92 13.08
CA ALA A 509 15.70 13.63 12.87
C ALA A 509 14.72 12.45 13.10
N ILE A 510 13.91 12.53 14.16
CA ILE A 510 12.85 11.56 14.43
C ILE A 510 11.82 11.56 13.28
N ASN A 511 11.38 12.72 12.82
CA ASN A 511 10.42 12.85 11.73
C ASN A 511 10.95 12.26 10.42
N ALA A 512 12.23 12.51 10.08
CA ALA A 512 12.86 11.91 8.92
C ALA A 512 12.84 10.36 8.99
N VAL A 513 13.12 9.78 10.16
CA VAL A 513 13.02 8.32 10.36
C VAL A 513 11.59 7.83 10.26
N LEU A 514 10.63 8.49 10.94
CA LEU A 514 9.23 8.12 10.92
C LEU A 514 8.64 8.12 9.51
N MET A 515 8.87 9.18 8.74
CA MET A 515 8.38 9.25 7.36
C MET A 515 9.04 8.21 6.46
N SER A 516 10.34 7.92 6.63
CA SER A 516 11.02 6.87 5.86
C SER A 516 10.53 5.46 6.21
N LEU A 517 10.11 5.21 7.46
CA LEU A 517 9.56 3.92 7.88
C LEU A 517 8.30 3.55 7.10
N ALA A 518 7.63 4.49 6.45
CA ALA A 518 6.53 4.25 5.51
C ALA A 518 6.87 3.22 4.42
N ALA A 519 8.15 3.11 4.02
CA ALA A 519 8.61 2.11 3.05
C ALA A 519 8.28 0.66 3.48
N VAL A 520 8.30 0.38 4.78
CA VAL A 520 8.09 -0.98 5.33
C VAL A 520 6.65 -1.46 5.14
N PRO A 521 5.61 -0.79 5.67
CA PRO A 521 4.24 -1.19 5.41
C PRO A 521 3.86 -1.06 3.94
N ALA A 522 4.41 -0.08 3.19
CA ALA A 522 4.22 0.01 1.74
C ALA A 522 4.72 -1.24 1.01
N TYR A 523 5.92 -1.74 1.36
CA TYR A 523 6.46 -2.99 0.80
C TYR A 523 5.55 -4.18 1.08
N PHE A 524 5.16 -4.39 2.34
CA PHE A 524 4.35 -5.54 2.72
C PHE A 524 2.94 -5.48 2.11
N LEU A 525 2.38 -4.28 1.97
CA LEU A 525 1.12 -4.05 1.26
C LEU A 525 1.29 -4.39 -0.23
N ALA A 526 2.33 -3.85 -0.86
CA ALA A 526 2.65 -4.09 -2.26
C ALA A 526 2.91 -5.58 -2.53
N ARG A 527 3.60 -6.30 -1.63
CA ARG A 527 3.95 -7.72 -1.78
C ARG A 527 2.71 -8.63 -1.83
N ARG A 528 1.55 -8.15 -1.34
CA ARG A 528 0.27 -8.87 -1.51
C ARG A 528 -0.15 -8.97 -2.96
N VAL A 529 0.18 -7.97 -3.78
CA VAL A 529 -0.25 -7.90 -5.18
C VAL A 529 0.92 -7.92 -6.19
N LEU A 530 2.15 -7.68 -5.76
CA LEU A 530 3.34 -7.60 -6.62
C LEU A 530 4.39 -8.68 -6.31
N ARG A 531 5.25 -8.96 -7.29
CA ARG A 531 6.51 -9.70 -7.11
C ARG A 531 7.49 -8.95 -6.20
N ARG A 532 8.51 -9.67 -5.71
CA ARG A 532 9.49 -9.13 -4.74
C ARG A 532 10.18 -7.85 -5.23
N GLY A 533 10.66 -7.83 -6.47
CA GLY A 533 11.39 -6.68 -7.03
C GLY A 533 10.51 -5.44 -7.23
N THR A 534 9.30 -5.63 -7.78
CA THR A 534 8.31 -4.56 -7.99
C THR A 534 7.73 -4.05 -6.67
N ALA A 535 7.60 -4.90 -5.65
CA ALA A 535 7.25 -4.46 -4.30
C ALA A 535 8.33 -3.56 -3.66
N LEU A 536 9.62 -3.81 -3.91
CA LEU A 536 10.70 -2.90 -3.49
C LEU A 536 10.61 -1.56 -4.23
N ALA A 537 10.26 -1.57 -5.52
CA ALA A 537 10.00 -0.32 -6.27
C ALA A 537 8.83 0.47 -5.68
N ALA A 538 7.76 -0.19 -5.23
CA ALA A 538 6.65 0.45 -4.54
C ALA A 538 7.09 1.09 -3.21
N ALA A 539 7.95 0.40 -2.45
CA ALA A 539 8.52 0.92 -1.21
C ALA A 539 9.40 2.16 -1.44
N ALA A 540 10.20 2.15 -2.51
CA ALA A 540 10.99 3.31 -2.92
C ALA A 540 10.10 4.49 -3.35
N LEU A 541 9.06 4.25 -4.15
CA LEU A 541 8.11 5.29 -4.54
C LEU A 541 7.42 5.94 -3.33
N ALA A 542 7.10 5.17 -2.31
CA ALA A 542 6.48 5.67 -1.07
C ALA A 542 7.39 6.64 -0.28
N VAL A 543 8.71 6.65 -0.51
CA VAL A 543 9.65 7.54 0.18
C VAL A 543 10.35 8.55 -0.72
N VAL A 544 9.96 8.60 -2.00
CA VAL A 544 10.37 9.65 -2.95
C VAL A 544 9.31 10.76 -3.05
N LEU A 545 8.11 10.53 -2.49
CA LEU A 545 7.00 11.48 -2.52
C LEU A 545 7.43 12.90 -2.06
N PRO A 546 7.03 13.95 -2.79
CA PRO A 546 7.35 15.34 -2.43
C PRO A 546 6.87 15.77 -1.05
N SER A 547 5.76 15.22 -0.58
CA SER A 547 5.17 15.51 0.73
C SER A 547 6.05 15.05 1.90
N LEU A 548 7.14 14.31 1.68
CA LEU A 548 8.14 14.06 2.72
C LEU A 548 8.86 15.34 3.18
N ALA A 549 8.70 16.47 2.48
CA ALA A 549 9.14 17.78 2.94
C ALA A 549 8.59 18.16 4.34
N TYR A 550 7.45 17.61 4.76
CA TYR A 550 6.90 17.78 6.11
C TYR A 550 7.80 17.18 7.22
N ALA A 551 8.79 16.36 6.88
CA ALA A 551 9.83 15.93 7.83
C ALA A 551 10.61 17.13 8.42
N GLY A 552 10.62 18.26 7.71
CA GLY A 552 11.21 19.52 8.16
C GLY A 552 10.37 20.30 9.19
N THR A 553 9.11 19.93 9.43
CA THR A 553 8.17 20.66 10.29
C THR A 553 7.69 19.82 11.46
N LEU A 554 7.16 20.46 12.51
CA LEU A 554 6.55 19.75 13.64
C LEU A 554 5.07 19.44 13.41
N MET A 555 4.78 18.59 12.43
CA MET A 555 3.41 18.28 12.04
C MET A 555 3.02 16.80 12.17
N THR A 556 1.74 16.54 12.44
CA THR A 556 1.17 15.19 12.69
C THR A 556 1.33 14.22 11.53
N GLU A 557 1.47 14.74 10.32
CA GLU A 557 1.70 14.09 9.03
C GLU A 557 2.87 13.10 9.15
N ASN A 558 3.89 13.47 9.93
CA ASN A 558 5.10 12.67 10.19
C ASN A 558 4.80 11.32 10.85
N ALA A 559 3.85 11.29 11.79
CA ALA A 559 3.40 10.05 12.43
C ALA A 559 2.23 9.40 11.67
N PHE A 560 1.32 10.22 11.12
CA PHE A 560 0.11 9.74 10.46
C PHE A 560 0.42 8.94 9.20
N TYR A 561 1.40 9.35 8.40
CA TYR A 561 1.73 8.71 7.14
C TYR A 561 2.12 7.22 7.26
N PRO A 562 3.14 6.83 8.06
CA PRO A 562 3.47 5.41 8.24
C PRO A 562 2.33 4.63 8.93
N LEU A 563 1.60 5.25 9.87
CA LEU A 563 0.45 4.62 10.53
C LEU A 563 -0.70 4.33 9.54
N PHE A 564 -0.95 5.23 8.60
CA PHE A 564 -1.95 5.05 7.55
C PHE A 564 -1.60 3.85 6.67
N LEU A 565 -0.34 3.68 6.30
CA LEU A 565 0.09 2.52 5.50
C LEU A 565 0.02 1.21 6.30
N CYS A 566 0.30 1.25 7.61
CA CYS A 566 0.03 0.12 8.50
C CYS A 566 -1.47 -0.22 8.53
N PHE A 567 -2.35 0.79 8.58
CA PHE A 567 -3.79 0.60 8.47
C PHE A 567 -4.19 -0.01 7.12
N ALA A 568 -3.68 0.51 6.00
CA ALA A 568 -3.97 -0.03 4.67
C ALA A 568 -3.52 -1.51 4.53
N LEU A 569 -2.34 -1.85 5.05
CA LEU A 569 -1.84 -3.22 5.14
C LEU A 569 -2.75 -4.10 6.02
N ALA A 570 -3.15 -3.61 7.18
CA ALA A 570 -4.06 -4.33 8.09
C ALA A 570 -5.44 -4.53 7.46
N LEU A 571 -5.96 -3.52 6.75
CA LEU A 571 -7.25 -3.54 6.06
C LEU A 571 -7.24 -4.61 4.95
N VAL A 572 -6.22 -4.61 4.09
CA VAL A 572 -6.05 -5.65 3.06
C VAL A 572 -5.90 -7.03 3.72
N SER A 573 -5.11 -7.14 4.79
CA SER A 573 -4.92 -8.40 5.51
C SER A 573 -6.23 -8.91 6.15
N MET A 574 -7.07 -8.01 6.66
CA MET A 574 -8.40 -8.33 7.22
C MET A 574 -9.34 -8.84 6.14
N LEU A 575 -9.37 -8.20 4.97
CA LEU A 575 -10.20 -8.60 3.84
C LEU A 575 -9.75 -9.95 3.24
N GLU A 576 -8.46 -10.26 3.24
CA GLU A 576 -7.93 -11.55 2.81
C GLU A 576 -8.35 -12.70 3.73
N ARG A 577 -8.24 -12.50 5.05
CA ARG A 577 -8.63 -13.50 6.07
C ARG A 577 -9.37 -12.79 7.22
N PRO A 578 -10.71 -12.86 7.27
CA PRO A 578 -11.53 -12.11 8.23
C PRO A 578 -11.53 -12.74 9.63
N THR A 579 -10.35 -12.81 10.28
CA THR A 579 -10.22 -13.27 11.68
C THR A 579 -10.52 -12.14 12.66
N ALA A 580 -11.05 -12.46 13.85
CA ALA A 580 -11.32 -11.46 14.89
C ALA A 580 -10.07 -10.65 15.27
N ARG A 581 -8.90 -11.29 15.35
CA ARG A 581 -7.62 -10.61 15.62
C ARG A 581 -7.29 -9.53 14.58
N ARG A 582 -7.50 -9.79 13.29
CA ARG A 582 -7.23 -8.80 12.23
C ARG A 582 -8.27 -7.69 12.21
N GLN A 583 -9.53 -7.99 12.53
CA GLN A 583 -10.58 -6.98 12.67
C GLN A 583 -10.27 -6.04 13.86
N LEU A 584 -9.88 -6.60 15.01
CA LEU A 584 -9.44 -5.82 16.17
C LEU A 584 -8.18 -4.99 15.87
N LEU A 585 -7.22 -5.53 15.11
CA LEU A 585 -6.04 -4.78 14.69
C LEU A 585 -6.40 -3.56 13.83
N VAL A 586 -7.31 -3.71 12.86
CA VAL A 586 -7.79 -2.58 12.04
C VAL A 586 -8.46 -1.53 12.93
N LEU A 587 -9.34 -1.93 13.84
CA LEU A 587 -9.99 -1.01 14.77
C LEU A 587 -9.01 -0.32 15.72
N ALA A 588 -8.02 -1.05 16.26
CA ALA A 588 -6.97 -0.47 17.09
C ALA A 588 -6.15 0.57 16.31
N LEU A 589 -5.81 0.29 15.04
CA LEU A 589 -5.14 1.25 14.17
C LEU A 589 -6.03 2.46 13.85
N CYS A 590 -7.34 2.29 13.66
CA CYS A 590 -8.27 3.41 13.53
C CYS A 590 -8.26 4.30 14.77
N VAL A 591 -8.25 3.73 15.97
CA VAL A 591 -8.16 4.48 17.23
C VAL A 591 -6.84 5.24 17.33
N ILE A 592 -5.70 4.59 17.05
CA ILE A 592 -4.38 5.24 17.06
C ILE A 592 -4.33 6.38 16.03
N LEU A 593 -4.85 6.16 14.83
CA LEU A 593 -4.93 7.18 13.79
C LEU A 593 -5.82 8.35 14.21
N PHE A 594 -6.97 8.08 14.84
CA PHE A 594 -7.85 9.11 15.39
C PHE A 594 -7.19 9.92 16.51
N LEU A 595 -6.44 9.25 17.39
CA LEU A 595 -5.61 9.88 18.43
C LEU A 595 -4.39 10.62 17.86
N THR A 596 -4.05 10.41 16.59
CA THR A 596 -3.04 11.20 15.88
C THR A 596 -3.68 12.40 15.20
N ARG A 597 -4.78 12.18 14.47
CA ARG A 597 -5.59 13.21 13.78
C ARG A 597 -7.05 12.77 13.76
N ALA A 598 -7.96 13.64 14.16
CA ALA A 598 -9.40 13.31 14.20
C ALA A 598 -9.99 13.00 12.81
N GLN A 599 -9.35 13.47 11.74
CA GLN A 599 -9.71 13.15 10.35
C GLN A 599 -9.58 11.66 9.99
N ALA A 600 -9.01 10.85 10.89
CA ALA A 600 -9.03 9.40 10.72
C ALA A 600 -10.43 8.78 10.86
N VAL A 601 -11.46 9.56 11.25
CA VAL A 601 -12.83 9.05 11.36
C VAL A 601 -13.35 8.50 10.01
N ALA A 602 -12.97 9.11 8.87
CA ALA A 602 -13.23 8.54 7.55
C ALA A 602 -12.66 7.12 7.38
N LEU A 603 -11.55 6.78 8.04
CA LEU A 603 -10.93 5.46 7.93
C LEU A 603 -11.73 4.38 8.66
N VAL A 604 -12.49 4.74 9.71
CA VAL A 604 -13.46 3.83 10.33
C VAL A 604 -14.55 3.50 9.31
N ILE A 605 -15.10 4.52 8.64
CA ILE A 605 -16.13 4.32 7.61
C ILE A 605 -15.57 3.52 6.42
N ALA A 606 -14.33 3.78 6.01
CA ALA A 606 -13.63 2.98 5.01
C ALA A 606 -13.49 1.52 5.43
N ALA A 607 -13.08 1.24 6.68
CA ALA A 607 -12.98 -0.13 7.20
C ALA A 607 -14.32 -0.85 7.22
N LEU A 608 -15.42 -0.15 7.54
CA LEU A 608 -16.78 -0.72 7.55
C LEU A 608 -17.35 -0.96 6.14
N THR A 609 -16.97 -0.13 5.16
CA THR A 609 -17.46 -0.24 3.79
C THR A 609 -16.58 -1.11 2.89
N ALA A 610 -15.31 -1.35 3.23
CA ALA A 610 -14.42 -2.19 2.45
C ALA A 610 -14.92 -3.65 2.25
N PRO A 611 -15.49 -4.33 3.27
CA PRO A 611 -16.11 -5.64 3.08
C PRO A 611 -17.32 -5.60 2.11
N LEU A 612 -18.10 -4.51 2.14
CA LEU A 612 -19.24 -4.29 1.24
C LEU A 612 -18.78 -4.07 -0.20
N ALA A 613 -17.75 -3.24 -0.38
CA ALA A 613 -17.12 -3.01 -1.69
C ALA A 613 -16.55 -4.31 -2.26
N LEU A 614 -15.86 -5.12 -1.44
CA LEU A 614 -15.36 -6.44 -1.85
C LEU A 614 -16.51 -7.37 -2.23
N ALA A 615 -17.57 -7.45 -1.42
CA ALA A 615 -18.74 -8.28 -1.72
C ALA A 615 -19.44 -7.85 -3.02
N TRP A 616 -19.49 -6.54 -3.31
CA TRP A 616 -20.01 -5.99 -4.56
C TRP A 616 -19.14 -6.36 -5.77
N ILE A 617 -17.82 -6.29 -5.63
CA ILE A 617 -16.87 -6.75 -6.67
C ILE A 617 -17.03 -8.25 -6.93
N GLU A 618 -17.25 -9.06 -5.89
CA GLU A 618 -17.35 -10.53 -5.97
C GLU A 618 -18.76 -11.08 -6.30
N ARG A 619 -19.78 -10.22 -6.56
CA ARG A 619 -21.18 -10.62 -6.77
C ARG A 619 -21.77 -11.48 -5.64
N GLY A 620 -21.64 -11.00 -4.40
CA GLY A 620 -22.58 -11.28 -3.31
C GLY A 620 -22.84 -12.75 -2.97
N ARG A 621 -21.95 -13.38 -2.20
CA ARG A 621 -22.37 -14.40 -1.22
C ARG A 621 -22.58 -13.70 0.13
N PRO A 622 -23.79 -13.25 0.50
CA PRO A 622 -24.04 -12.50 1.74
C PRO A 622 -23.56 -13.24 3.00
N ARG A 623 -23.44 -14.58 2.94
CA ARG A 623 -22.82 -15.40 3.99
C ARG A 623 -21.36 -15.02 4.30
N ARG A 624 -20.60 -14.43 3.36
CA ARG A 624 -19.23 -13.96 3.61
C ARG A 624 -19.17 -12.68 4.45
N LEU A 625 -20.23 -11.85 4.44
CA LEU A 625 -20.31 -10.66 5.30
C LEU A 625 -20.47 -11.03 6.78
N ALA A 626 -21.03 -12.21 7.07
CA ALA A 626 -21.13 -12.72 8.45
C ALA A 626 -19.75 -12.90 9.11
N ALA A 627 -18.69 -13.16 8.33
CA ALA A 627 -17.33 -13.24 8.86
C ALA A 627 -16.83 -11.89 9.43
N PHE A 628 -17.43 -10.78 9.03
CA PHE A 628 -17.13 -9.43 9.51
C PHE A 628 -18.13 -8.95 10.58
N ALA A 629 -19.03 -9.82 11.07
CA ALA A 629 -19.94 -9.47 12.17
C ALA A 629 -19.21 -8.92 13.42
N PRO A 630 -18.02 -9.42 13.83
CA PRO A 630 -17.28 -8.83 14.94
C PRO A 630 -16.86 -7.38 14.68
N LEU A 631 -16.44 -7.03 13.46
CA LEU A 631 -16.09 -5.66 13.08
C LEU A 631 -17.27 -4.72 13.30
N TYR A 632 -18.45 -5.07 12.76
CA TYR A 632 -19.65 -4.26 12.91
C TYR A 632 -20.14 -4.21 14.36
N GLY A 633 -20.12 -5.36 15.06
CA GLY A 633 -20.55 -5.46 16.45
C GLY A 633 -19.69 -4.67 17.42
N VAL A 634 -18.35 -4.78 17.33
CA VAL A 634 -17.41 -4.03 18.18
C VAL A 634 -17.50 -2.54 17.89
N THR A 635 -17.59 -2.14 16.62
CA THR A 635 -17.70 -0.72 16.26
C THR A 635 -19.02 -0.13 16.77
N LEU A 636 -20.14 -0.85 16.63
CA LEU A 636 -21.43 -0.42 17.15
C LEU A 636 -21.43 -0.33 18.68
N ALA A 637 -20.90 -1.35 19.37
CA ALA A 637 -20.79 -1.36 20.82
C ALA A 637 -19.88 -0.23 21.34
N GLY A 638 -18.74 0.01 20.69
CA GLY A 638 -17.83 1.10 21.01
C GLY A 638 -18.48 2.47 20.79
N GLY A 639 -19.17 2.67 19.66
CA GLY A 639 -19.91 3.90 19.40
C GLY A 639 -21.02 4.16 20.42
N LEU A 640 -21.81 3.14 20.77
CA LEU A 640 -22.83 3.24 21.82
C LEU A 640 -22.23 3.53 23.20
N ALA A 641 -21.09 2.90 23.54
CA ALA A 641 -20.40 3.15 24.80
C ALA A 641 -19.90 4.60 24.91
N VAL A 642 -19.33 5.15 23.83
CA VAL A 642 -18.92 6.56 23.78
C VAL A 642 -20.12 7.50 23.94
N ILE A 643 -21.22 7.24 23.23
CA ILE A 643 -22.45 8.03 23.35
C ILE A 643 -22.99 7.99 24.78
N LEU A 644 -23.10 6.79 25.37
CA LEU A 644 -23.58 6.62 26.74
C LEU A 644 -22.66 7.31 27.77
N PHE A 645 -21.35 7.24 27.55
CA PHE A 645 -20.36 7.90 28.40
C PHE A 645 -20.47 9.43 28.35
N GLU A 646 -20.58 10.04 27.16
CA GLU A 646 -20.76 11.49 27.02
C GLU A 646 -22.10 11.97 27.60
N VAL A 647 -23.19 11.22 27.32
CA VAL A 647 -24.51 11.53 27.89
C VAL A 647 -24.51 11.42 29.42
N ALA A 648 -23.82 10.43 29.99
CA ALA A 648 -23.67 10.28 31.44
C ALA A 648 -22.88 11.43 32.08
N ARG A 649 -21.99 12.10 31.33
CA ARG A 649 -21.29 13.33 31.76
C ARG A 649 -22.10 14.61 31.51
N GLY A 650 -23.32 14.49 30.97
CA GLY A 650 -24.17 15.62 30.64
C GLY A 650 -23.76 16.35 29.35
N HIS A 651 -22.92 15.75 28.51
CA HIS A 651 -22.48 16.31 27.24
C HIS A 651 -23.33 15.81 26.07
N SER A 652 -23.30 16.56 24.96
CA SER A 652 -23.86 16.12 23.68
C SER A 652 -23.08 14.90 23.14
N PRO A 653 -23.72 13.94 22.46
CA PRO A 653 -23.02 12.88 21.72
C PRO A 653 -21.95 13.38 20.73
N THR A 654 -22.10 14.61 20.21
CA THR A 654 -21.11 15.24 19.32
C THR A 654 -19.87 15.75 20.04
N ALA A 655 -19.89 15.85 21.38
CA ALA A 655 -18.73 16.29 22.18
C ALA A 655 -17.55 15.31 22.09
N ALA A 656 -17.82 14.02 21.81
CA ALA A 656 -16.78 13.00 21.58
C ALA A 656 -15.87 13.31 20.37
N LEU A 657 -16.29 14.17 19.45
CA LEU A 657 -15.49 14.62 18.30
C LEU A 657 -14.54 15.78 18.68
N GLY A 658 -14.52 16.21 19.94
CA GLY A 658 -13.68 17.31 20.42
C GLY A 658 -13.94 18.61 19.65
N ASN A 659 -12.88 19.28 19.21
CA ASN A 659 -12.97 20.50 18.41
C ASN A 659 -13.60 20.27 17.01
N TYR A 660 -13.71 19.03 16.53
CA TYR A 660 -14.44 18.69 15.31
C TYR A 660 -15.96 18.57 15.52
N SER A 661 -16.47 18.68 16.76
CA SER A 661 -17.91 18.76 17.05
C SER A 661 -18.64 19.86 16.24
N VAL A 662 -17.91 20.93 15.89
CA VAL A 662 -18.39 22.04 15.06
C VAL A 662 -18.78 21.58 13.65
N THR A 663 -18.14 20.52 13.13
CA THR A 663 -18.49 19.90 11.85
C THR A 663 -19.78 19.08 11.91
N GLY A 664 -20.24 18.65 13.09
CA GLY A 664 -21.51 17.94 13.24
C GLY A 664 -22.73 18.86 13.39
N SER A 665 -22.52 20.11 13.82
CA SER A 665 -23.58 21.07 14.13
C SER A 665 -23.90 22.07 13.01
N GLY A 666 -23.15 22.02 11.91
CA GLY A 666 -23.30 22.95 10.79
C GLY A 666 -24.16 22.37 9.65
N GLY A 667 -25.15 23.12 9.15
CA GLY A 667 -25.84 22.74 7.91
C GLY A 667 -24.89 22.77 6.70
N TYR A 668 -24.70 21.64 6.02
CA TYR A 668 -23.88 21.54 4.81
C TYR A 668 -24.71 21.74 3.56
N GLN A 669 -24.17 22.48 2.59
CA GLN A 669 -24.75 22.57 1.26
C GLN A 669 -24.10 21.52 0.34
N ALA A 670 -24.94 20.79 -0.41
CA ALA A 670 -24.48 19.69 -1.27
C ALA A 670 -23.57 20.15 -2.41
N TRP A 671 -23.86 21.31 -3.03
CA TRP A 671 -23.14 21.79 -4.22
C TRP A 671 -21.71 22.29 -3.93
N PRO A 672 -21.46 23.14 -2.92
CA PRO A 672 -20.09 23.51 -2.52
C PRO A 672 -19.24 22.29 -2.17
N SER A 673 -19.80 21.31 -1.46
CA SER A 673 -19.12 20.07 -1.08
C SER A 673 -18.68 19.25 -2.31
N PHE A 674 -19.55 19.13 -3.32
CA PHE A 674 -19.21 18.42 -4.57
C PHE A 674 -18.12 19.14 -5.38
N ARG A 675 -18.17 20.48 -5.46
CA ARG A 675 -17.13 21.27 -6.13
C ARG A 675 -15.76 21.07 -5.48
N TRP A 676 -15.70 21.11 -4.16
CA TRP A 676 -14.45 20.85 -3.43
C TRP A 676 -14.00 19.40 -3.55
N LEU A 677 -14.93 18.44 -3.63
CA LEU A 677 -14.60 17.05 -3.94
C LEU A 677 -13.90 16.93 -5.30
N LEU A 678 -14.43 17.59 -6.33
CA LEU A 678 -13.82 17.61 -7.65
C LEU A 678 -12.41 18.23 -7.62
N TYR A 679 -12.21 19.34 -6.89
CA TYR A 679 -10.89 19.97 -6.78
C TYR A 679 -9.86 19.09 -6.06
N HIS A 680 -10.24 18.40 -4.99
CA HIS A 680 -9.32 17.48 -4.30
C HIS A 680 -9.00 16.24 -5.13
N VAL A 681 -9.96 15.71 -5.89
CA VAL A 681 -9.70 14.59 -6.82
C VAL A 681 -8.79 15.03 -7.96
N ALA A 682 -9.04 16.20 -8.55
CA ALA A 682 -8.22 16.76 -9.63
C ALA A 682 -6.80 17.10 -9.18
N GLU A 683 -6.64 17.64 -7.97
CA GLU A 683 -5.33 17.90 -7.40
C GLU A 683 -4.59 16.61 -7.07
N LEU A 684 -5.24 15.60 -6.47
CA LEU A 684 -4.62 14.30 -6.19
C LEU A 684 -4.13 13.60 -7.47
N ASP A 685 -4.93 13.66 -8.54
CA ASP A 685 -4.56 13.16 -9.88
C ASP A 685 -3.31 13.87 -10.42
N LEU A 686 -3.29 15.20 -10.31
CA LEU A 686 -2.16 16.03 -10.74
C LEU A 686 -0.90 15.78 -9.89
N ALA A 687 -1.03 15.67 -8.58
CA ALA A 687 0.05 15.37 -7.64
C ALA A 687 0.66 13.99 -7.91
N LEU A 688 -0.14 13.03 -8.38
CA LEU A 688 0.30 11.70 -8.81
C LEU A 688 0.93 11.69 -10.22
N TRP A 689 0.97 12.82 -10.92
CA TRP A 689 1.40 12.89 -12.32
C TRP A 689 0.57 11.99 -13.24
N VAL A 690 -0.75 11.93 -13.02
CA VAL A 690 -1.79 11.33 -13.90
C VAL A 690 -1.76 9.79 -14.00
N LEU A 691 -0.58 9.18 -14.17
CA LEU A 691 -0.42 7.76 -14.48
C LEU A 691 -0.93 6.83 -13.38
N PRO A 692 -0.59 7.03 -12.08
CA PRO A 692 -1.09 6.19 -10.99
C PRO A 692 -2.60 6.29 -10.80
N PHE A 693 -3.18 7.47 -11.01
CA PHE A 693 -4.62 7.71 -10.93
C PHE A 693 -5.37 6.96 -12.05
N ALA A 694 -4.93 7.13 -13.30
CA ALA A 694 -5.47 6.39 -14.44
C ALA A 694 -5.38 4.86 -14.25
N ALA A 695 -4.24 4.37 -13.74
CA ALA A 695 -4.05 2.95 -13.47
C ALA A 695 -5.01 2.42 -12.40
N LEU A 696 -5.26 3.15 -11.31
CA LEU A 696 -6.23 2.74 -10.31
C LEU A 696 -7.64 2.66 -10.90
N ILE A 697 -8.06 3.63 -11.73
CA ILE A 697 -9.38 3.58 -12.39
C ILE A 697 -9.49 2.30 -13.24
N VAL A 698 -8.47 1.96 -14.02
CA VAL A 698 -8.48 0.73 -14.83
C VAL A 698 -8.54 -0.51 -13.95
N VAL A 699 -7.71 -0.59 -12.91
CA VAL A 699 -7.70 -1.73 -11.96
C VAL A 699 -9.07 -1.90 -11.31
N VAL A 700 -9.74 -0.82 -10.91
CA VAL A 700 -11.07 -0.88 -10.28
C VAL A 700 -12.14 -1.26 -11.29
N ALA A 701 -12.14 -0.65 -12.47
CA ALA A 701 -13.10 -0.95 -13.53
C ALA A 701 -13.01 -2.40 -14.02
N THR A 702 -11.81 -3.00 -13.93
CA THR A 702 -11.55 -4.39 -14.33
C THR A 702 -11.41 -5.35 -13.15
N ALA A 703 -11.55 -4.88 -11.90
CA ALA A 703 -11.29 -5.67 -10.70
C ALA A 703 -12.05 -7.00 -10.71
N ARG A 704 -13.26 -7.00 -11.24
CA ARG A 704 -14.12 -8.20 -11.36
C ARG A 704 -13.50 -9.34 -12.19
N HIS A 705 -12.61 -9.01 -13.12
CA HIS A 705 -11.93 -9.95 -14.01
C HIS A 705 -10.49 -10.23 -13.58
N MET A 706 -10.06 -9.67 -12.45
CA MET A 706 -8.70 -9.80 -11.94
C MET A 706 -8.60 -10.83 -10.81
N ASP A 707 -7.35 -11.23 -10.52
CA ASP A 707 -7.04 -12.14 -9.44
C ASP A 707 -7.59 -11.65 -8.08
N ARG A 708 -7.86 -12.57 -7.17
CA ARG A 708 -8.52 -12.25 -5.88
C ARG A 708 -7.70 -11.25 -5.04
N ARG A 709 -6.37 -11.31 -5.12
CA ARG A 709 -5.51 -10.41 -4.32
C ARG A 709 -5.67 -8.97 -4.80
N LEU A 710 -5.74 -8.76 -6.11
CA LEU A 710 -5.97 -7.44 -6.69
C LEU A 710 -7.40 -6.92 -6.45
N ARG A 711 -8.42 -7.79 -6.42
CA ARG A 711 -9.78 -7.43 -5.99
C ARG A 711 -9.84 -6.89 -4.57
N ILE A 712 -9.17 -7.58 -3.64
CA ILE A 712 -9.10 -7.19 -2.23
C ILE A 712 -8.38 -5.84 -2.09
N PHE A 713 -7.24 -5.69 -2.76
CA PHE A 713 -6.50 -4.44 -2.77
C PHE A 713 -7.35 -3.28 -3.35
N ALA A 714 -8.02 -3.50 -4.49
CA ALA A 714 -8.88 -2.48 -5.10
C ALA A 714 -10.03 -2.06 -4.18
N ALA A 715 -10.68 -3.01 -3.48
CA ALA A 715 -11.73 -2.70 -2.52
C ALA A 715 -11.22 -1.81 -1.36
N ALA A 716 -10.06 -2.15 -0.79
CA ALA A 716 -9.43 -1.36 0.28
C ALA A 716 -8.99 0.03 -0.21
N ALA A 717 -8.32 0.10 -1.37
CA ALA A 717 -7.80 1.35 -1.91
C ALA A 717 -8.93 2.33 -2.29
N VAL A 718 -10.00 1.85 -2.93
CA VAL A 718 -11.14 2.69 -3.31
C VAL A 718 -11.89 3.21 -2.10
N THR A 719 -12.17 2.36 -1.11
CA THR A 719 -12.91 2.79 0.08
C THR A 719 -12.12 3.77 0.94
N ALA A 720 -10.82 3.51 1.16
CA ALA A 720 -9.94 4.45 1.87
C ALA A 720 -9.84 5.79 1.12
N SER A 721 -9.64 5.76 -0.20
CA SER A 721 -9.52 6.99 -1.00
C SER A 721 -10.83 7.78 -1.03
N PHE A 722 -11.96 7.12 -1.29
CA PHE A 722 -13.26 7.79 -1.40
C PHE A 722 -13.64 8.52 -0.10
N TRP A 723 -13.57 7.83 1.04
CA TRP A 723 -14.01 8.43 2.31
C TRP A 723 -13.07 9.53 2.79
N LEU A 724 -11.76 9.38 2.61
CA LEU A 724 -10.80 10.40 3.02
C LEU A 724 -10.94 11.66 2.15
N VAL A 725 -11.02 11.52 0.82
CA VAL A 725 -11.25 12.66 -0.09
C VAL A 725 -12.59 13.33 0.20
N LEU A 726 -13.65 12.55 0.47
CA LEU A 726 -14.97 13.10 0.81
C LEU A 726 -14.94 13.92 2.10
N GLU A 727 -14.32 13.40 3.16
CA GLU A 727 -14.22 14.11 4.44
C GLU A 727 -13.46 15.43 4.28
N VAL A 728 -12.29 15.37 3.62
CA VAL A 728 -11.45 16.55 3.38
C VAL A 728 -12.19 17.58 2.52
N ALA A 729 -12.93 17.14 1.50
CA ALA A 729 -13.73 18.02 0.66
C ALA A 729 -14.88 18.69 1.42
N VAL A 730 -15.57 17.96 2.29
CA VAL A 730 -16.64 18.51 3.14
C VAL A 730 -16.07 19.55 4.09
N PHE A 731 -14.92 19.26 4.71
CA PHE A 731 -14.23 20.21 5.59
C PHE A 731 -13.80 21.48 4.84
N ALA A 732 -13.17 21.32 3.68
CA ALA A 732 -12.74 22.43 2.82
C ALA A 732 -13.91 23.29 2.35
N SER A 733 -15.10 22.70 2.15
CA SER A 733 -16.27 23.43 1.65
C SER A 733 -16.80 24.53 2.58
N ARG A 734 -16.40 24.52 3.85
CA ARG A 734 -16.95 25.42 4.88
C ARG A 734 -15.90 26.07 5.77
N TYR A 735 -14.82 25.36 6.09
CA TYR A 735 -13.89 25.80 7.13
C TYR A 735 -12.58 26.35 6.55
N SER A 736 -12.00 25.67 5.56
CA SER A 736 -10.69 26.06 5.04
C SER A 736 -10.73 26.77 3.69
N GLU A 737 -11.76 26.54 2.87
CA GLU A 737 -11.91 27.11 1.53
C GLU A 737 -10.64 27.01 0.65
N ARG A 738 -9.87 25.93 0.84
CA ARG A 738 -8.62 25.63 0.12
C ARG A 738 -8.47 24.13 -0.17
N VAL A 739 -7.51 23.79 -1.03
CA VAL A 739 -7.13 22.40 -1.27
C VAL A 739 -6.21 21.93 -0.15
N GLU A 740 -6.49 20.75 0.40
CA GLU A 740 -5.85 20.20 1.60
C GLU A 740 -5.13 18.89 1.26
N GLU A 741 -4.18 18.93 0.31
CA GLU A 741 -3.37 17.76 -0.09
C GLU A 741 -2.59 17.18 1.09
N ARG A 742 -2.18 18.01 2.05
CA ARG A 742 -1.59 17.63 3.34
C ARG A 742 -2.40 16.52 4.05
N ASN A 743 -3.71 16.42 3.79
CA ASN A 743 -4.59 15.40 4.35
C ASN A 743 -4.83 14.19 3.43
N LEU A 744 -4.33 14.20 2.19
CA LEU A 744 -4.59 13.20 1.15
C LEU A 744 -3.36 12.49 0.62
N PHE A 745 -2.15 13.06 0.75
CA PHE A 745 -0.93 12.47 0.18
C PHE A 745 -0.64 11.05 0.68
N TYR A 746 -1.17 10.68 1.85
CA TYR A 746 -1.07 9.31 2.39
C TYR A 746 -1.65 8.24 1.44
N LEU A 747 -2.59 8.63 0.57
CA LEU A 747 -3.19 7.75 -0.43
C LEU A 747 -2.24 7.44 -1.60
N MET A 748 -1.27 8.31 -1.89
CA MET A 748 -0.44 8.23 -3.10
C MET A 748 0.27 6.88 -3.29
N PRO A 749 0.81 6.22 -2.24
CA PRO A 749 1.37 4.88 -2.37
C PRO A 749 0.36 3.83 -2.85
N LEU A 750 -0.93 3.94 -2.52
CA LEU A 750 -1.96 3.01 -3.01
C LEU A 750 -2.10 3.13 -4.54
N PHE A 751 -2.10 4.36 -5.06
CA PHE A 751 -2.14 4.60 -6.50
C PHE A 751 -0.86 4.11 -7.20
N ALA A 752 0.31 4.35 -6.60
CA ALA A 752 1.59 3.83 -7.11
C ALA A 752 1.62 2.30 -7.18
N ILE A 753 1.11 1.62 -6.14
CA ILE A 753 0.96 0.16 -6.13
C ILE A 753 0.00 -0.30 -7.23
N ALA A 754 -1.09 0.42 -7.47
CA ALA A 754 -2.03 0.11 -8.55
C ALA A 754 -1.37 0.21 -9.94
N LEU A 755 -0.54 1.24 -10.18
CA LEU A 755 0.25 1.38 -11.41
C LEU A 755 1.18 0.20 -11.64
N LEU A 756 1.96 -0.16 -10.62
CA LEU A 756 2.88 -1.29 -10.69
C LEU A 756 2.15 -2.62 -10.88
N ALA A 757 1.00 -2.79 -10.23
CA ALA A 757 0.18 -3.99 -10.35
C ALA A 757 -0.39 -4.13 -11.77
N TRP A 758 -0.90 -3.02 -12.33
CA TRP A 758 -1.39 -2.99 -13.70
C TRP A 758 -0.29 -3.32 -14.72
N ILE A 759 0.93 -2.80 -14.54
CA ILE A 759 2.09 -3.13 -15.39
C ILE A 759 2.47 -4.61 -15.28
N GLU A 760 2.56 -5.15 -14.06
CA GLU A 760 2.98 -6.55 -13.83
C GLU A 760 1.98 -7.56 -14.41
N ARG A 761 0.70 -7.19 -14.53
CA ARG A 761 -0.34 -8.00 -15.21
C ARG A 761 -0.36 -7.81 -16.73
N GLY A 762 0.68 -7.20 -17.31
CA GLY A 762 0.81 -7.01 -18.75
C GLY A 762 -0.08 -5.91 -19.30
N GLN A 763 -0.40 -4.88 -18.50
CA GLN A 763 -1.20 -3.72 -18.91
C GLN A 763 -2.52 -4.13 -19.61
N PRO A 764 -3.44 -4.80 -18.91
CA PRO A 764 -4.75 -5.09 -19.48
C PRO A 764 -5.42 -3.76 -19.87
N ARG A 765 -5.74 -3.61 -21.15
CA ARG A 765 -6.33 -2.39 -21.75
C ARG A 765 -7.71 -2.66 -22.35
N PRO A 766 -8.76 -2.89 -21.54
CA PRO A 766 -10.11 -2.94 -22.09
C PRO A 766 -10.43 -1.56 -22.68
N PRO A 767 -10.90 -1.49 -23.93
CA PRO A 767 -10.93 -0.22 -24.67
C PRO A 767 -11.79 0.83 -23.98
N ARG A 768 -12.97 0.46 -23.47
CA ARG A 768 -13.89 1.41 -22.81
C ARG A 768 -13.34 1.97 -21.49
N SER A 769 -12.84 1.12 -20.59
CA SER A 769 -12.34 1.55 -19.29
C SER A 769 -11.00 2.28 -19.39
N THR A 770 -10.13 1.86 -20.31
CA THR A 770 -8.83 2.51 -20.51
C THR A 770 -9.03 3.90 -21.09
N VAL A 771 -9.88 4.04 -22.12
CA VAL A 771 -10.21 5.35 -22.71
C VAL A 771 -10.89 6.26 -21.68
N ALA A 772 -11.87 5.75 -20.93
CA ALA A 772 -12.51 6.52 -19.87
C ALA A 772 -11.50 6.96 -18.78
N ALA A 773 -10.61 6.06 -18.34
CA ALA A 773 -9.61 6.37 -17.32
C ALA A 773 -8.60 7.42 -17.79
N GLY A 774 -8.05 7.28 -18.99
CA GLY A 774 -7.07 8.22 -19.52
C GLY A 774 -7.68 9.58 -19.88
N ILE A 775 -8.93 9.63 -20.38
CA ILE A 775 -9.64 10.90 -20.60
C ILE A 775 -9.96 11.56 -19.26
N ALA A 776 -10.49 10.82 -18.28
CA ALA A 776 -10.79 11.36 -16.97
C ALA A 776 -9.53 11.95 -16.31
N ALA A 777 -8.44 11.19 -16.28
CA ALA A 777 -7.17 11.63 -15.68
C ALA A 777 -6.50 12.79 -16.47
N ALA A 778 -6.74 12.90 -17.78
CA ALA A 778 -6.23 14.03 -18.56
C ALA A 778 -7.04 15.32 -18.35
N VAL A 779 -8.37 15.19 -18.22
CA VAL A 779 -9.30 16.34 -18.17
C VAL A 779 -9.48 16.87 -16.75
N LEU A 780 -9.42 16.02 -15.72
CA LEU A 780 -9.63 16.42 -14.33
C LEU A 780 -8.73 17.59 -13.89
N PRO A 781 -7.42 17.61 -14.16
CA PRO A 781 -6.56 18.74 -13.80
C PRO A 781 -6.99 20.09 -14.41
N ALA A 782 -7.70 20.07 -15.55
CA ALA A 782 -8.23 21.29 -16.18
C ALA A 782 -9.34 21.97 -15.35
N ALA A 783 -9.98 21.23 -14.43
CA ALA A 783 -11.04 21.76 -13.58
C ALA A 783 -10.53 22.62 -12.42
N LEU A 784 -9.21 22.63 -12.17
CA LEU A 784 -8.61 23.39 -11.07
C LEU A 784 -8.57 24.90 -11.40
N PRO A 785 -9.09 25.77 -10.51
CA PRO A 785 -8.99 27.21 -10.68
C PRO A 785 -7.59 27.73 -10.28
N PHE A 786 -6.59 27.50 -11.14
CA PHE A 786 -5.19 27.86 -10.88
C PHE A 786 -4.98 29.34 -10.54
N SER A 787 -5.77 30.26 -11.11
CA SER A 787 -5.68 31.69 -10.80
C SER A 787 -6.01 32.02 -9.34
N THR A 788 -6.86 31.23 -8.68
CA THR A 788 -7.23 31.43 -7.27
C THR A 788 -6.46 30.52 -6.33
N LEU A 789 -5.97 29.37 -6.82
CA LEU A 789 -5.28 28.36 -6.01
C LEU A 789 -3.75 28.55 -5.95
N LEU A 790 -3.15 29.31 -6.87
CA LEU A 790 -1.71 29.58 -6.89
C LEU A 790 -1.42 30.96 -6.28
N GLY A 791 -0.46 31.06 -5.36
CA GLY A 791 0.01 32.35 -4.82
C GLY A 791 -0.44 32.70 -3.40
N GLY A 792 -1.09 31.78 -2.67
CA GLY A 792 -1.47 31.99 -1.26
C GLY A 792 -0.57 31.23 -0.29
N VAL A 793 -0.56 31.67 0.98
CA VAL A 793 0.14 30.98 2.09
C VAL A 793 -0.31 29.52 2.23
N SER A 794 -1.58 29.23 1.92
CA SER A 794 -2.13 27.87 1.86
C SER A 794 -1.44 26.98 0.83
N SER A 795 -1.07 27.52 -0.33
CA SER A 795 -0.36 26.77 -1.39
C SER A 795 1.10 26.50 -1.01
N GLU A 796 1.66 27.27 -0.08
CA GLU A 796 3.01 27.02 0.47
C GLU A 796 3.01 25.87 1.46
N SER A 797 2.01 25.79 2.34
CA SER A 797 1.98 24.82 3.46
C SER A 797 1.10 23.59 3.25
N ASP A 798 0.05 23.66 2.42
CA ASP A 798 -1.02 22.65 2.39
C ASP A 798 -1.16 21.90 1.06
N THR A 799 -0.60 22.43 -0.04
CA THR A 799 -0.72 21.87 -1.41
C THR A 799 0.62 21.82 -2.17
N VAL A 800 1.45 20.86 -1.81
CA VAL A 800 2.79 20.62 -2.39
C VAL A 800 2.74 20.24 -3.88
N GLY A 801 1.72 19.51 -4.34
CA GLY A 801 1.49 19.08 -5.72
C GLY A 801 1.26 20.24 -6.69
N LEU A 802 0.84 21.41 -6.19
CA LEU A 802 0.66 22.62 -7.01
C LEU A 802 1.93 23.48 -7.17
N ARG A 803 2.97 23.20 -6.38
CA ARG A 803 4.25 23.94 -6.37
C ARG A 803 4.97 24.02 -7.72
N PRO A 804 5.05 22.96 -8.55
CA PRO A 804 5.71 23.05 -9.85
C PRO A 804 4.97 24.00 -10.79
N TRP A 805 3.64 24.05 -10.70
CA TRP A 805 2.82 24.89 -11.57
C TRP A 805 2.87 26.35 -11.14
N TRP A 806 2.95 26.62 -9.83
CA TRP A 806 3.24 27.96 -9.34
C TRP A 806 4.64 28.41 -9.76
N TYR A 807 5.66 27.54 -9.64
CA TYR A 807 7.01 27.85 -10.11
C TYR A 807 7.02 28.20 -11.61
N VAL A 808 6.37 27.39 -12.45
CA VAL A 808 6.24 27.64 -13.89
C VAL A 808 5.53 28.97 -14.16
N ARG A 809 4.45 29.26 -13.42
CA ARG A 809 3.70 30.53 -13.51
C ARG A 809 4.53 31.76 -13.19
N ASP A 810 5.38 31.70 -12.17
CA ASP A 810 6.12 32.88 -11.71
C ASP A 810 7.45 33.06 -12.47
N THR A 811 8.02 31.98 -13.03
CA THR A 811 9.36 32.00 -13.65
C THR A 811 9.39 31.87 -15.16
N LEU A 812 8.45 31.11 -15.76
CA LEU A 812 8.52 30.72 -17.18
C LEU A 812 7.41 31.31 -18.02
N VAL A 813 6.19 31.42 -17.48
CA VAL A 813 5.00 31.87 -18.21
C VAL A 813 4.20 32.90 -17.39
N GLY A 814 2.98 33.25 -17.81
CA GLY A 814 2.04 34.05 -17.02
C GLY A 814 0.78 33.26 -16.65
N ASP A 815 -0.11 33.87 -15.87
CA ASP A 815 -1.32 33.23 -15.30
C ASP A 815 -2.18 32.48 -16.33
N ALA A 816 -2.37 33.06 -17.50
CA ALA A 816 -3.23 32.49 -18.54
C ALA A 816 -2.69 31.20 -19.18
N THR A 817 -1.39 30.94 -19.07
CA THR A 817 -0.71 29.84 -19.79
C THR A 817 -0.55 28.58 -18.93
N VAL A 818 -0.60 28.70 -17.61
CA VAL A 818 -0.42 27.55 -16.69
C VAL A 818 -1.46 26.46 -16.89
N PRO A 819 -2.79 26.75 -16.97
CA PRO A 819 -3.79 25.71 -17.19
C PRO A 819 -3.55 24.96 -18.51
N LEU A 820 -3.11 25.68 -19.56
CA LEU A 820 -2.78 25.07 -20.84
C LEU A 820 -1.59 24.11 -20.74
N ILE A 821 -0.51 24.50 -20.05
CA ILE A 821 0.66 23.64 -19.83
C ILE A 821 0.30 22.40 -19.03
N VAL A 822 -0.49 22.56 -17.96
CA VAL A 822 -0.99 21.44 -17.15
C VAL A 822 -1.77 20.47 -18.04
N VAL A 823 -2.74 20.96 -18.80
CA VAL A 823 -3.56 20.12 -19.69
C VAL A 823 -2.71 19.41 -20.75
N LEU A 824 -1.77 20.12 -21.40
CA LEU A 824 -0.86 19.52 -22.39
C LEU A 824 0.03 18.44 -21.75
N THR A 825 0.52 18.67 -20.54
CA THR A 825 1.31 17.69 -19.80
C THR A 825 0.47 16.46 -19.45
N SER A 826 -0.74 16.66 -18.93
CA SER A 826 -1.68 15.58 -18.60
C SER A 826 -2.10 14.78 -19.84
N LEU A 827 -2.36 15.44 -20.97
CA LEU A 827 -2.63 14.78 -22.25
C LEU A 827 -1.42 13.97 -22.75
N THR A 828 -0.20 14.48 -22.58
CA THR A 828 1.04 13.78 -22.96
C THR A 828 1.26 12.52 -22.11
N LEU A 829 1.01 12.60 -20.80
CA LEU A 829 1.10 11.45 -19.90
C LEU A 829 -0.01 10.44 -20.17
N ALA A 830 -1.24 10.88 -20.43
CA ALA A 830 -2.33 10.01 -20.86
C ALA A 830 -2.01 9.33 -22.21
N ALA A 831 -1.43 10.05 -23.16
CA ALA A 831 -0.92 9.49 -24.41
C ALA A 831 0.12 8.39 -24.17
N ALA A 832 1.07 8.61 -23.26
CA ALA A 832 2.02 7.57 -22.85
C ALA A 832 1.30 6.37 -22.21
N PHE A 833 0.30 6.60 -21.35
CA PHE A 833 -0.50 5.53 -20.75
C PHE A 833 -1.21 4.66 -21.82
N PHE A 834 -1.75 5.28 -22.87
CA PHE A 834 -2.44 4.61 -23.97
C PHE A 834 -1.51 3.87 -24.92
N TRP A 835 -0.46 4.53 -25.39
CA TRP A 835 0.28 4.09 -26.58
C TRP A 835 1.61 3.43 -26.26
N LEU A 836 2.13 3.55 -25.03
CA LEU A 836 3.42 2.94 -24.70
C LEU A 836 3.32 1.40 -24.75
N PRO A 837 4.14 0.71 -25.55
CA PRO A 837 4.10 -0.76 -25.66
C PRO A 837 4.53 -1.44 -24.36
N ARG A 838 4.10 -2.69 -24.14
CA ARG A 838 4.43 -3.50 -22.96
C ARG A 838 5.93 -3.55 -22.63
N ARG A 839 6.79 -3.63 -23.65
CA ARG A 839 8.26 -3.64 -23.48
C ARG A 839 8.81 -2.37 -22.83
N HIS A 840 8.11 -1.25 -22.97
CA HIS A 840 8.48 0.05 -22.39
C HIS A 840 7.64 0.43 -21.17
N ALA A 841 6.69 -0.41 -20.75
CA ALA A 841 5.86 -0.19 -19.57
C ALA A 841 6.62 0.21 -18.29
N PRO A 842 7.84 -0.30 -18.02
CA PRO A 842 8.63 0.12 -16.86
C PRO A 842 9.05 1.60 -16.87
N TRP A 843 8.93 2.32 -17.98
CA TRP A 843 9.16 3.77 -18.04
C TRP A 843 8.03 4.58 -17.39
N LEU A 844 6.82 4.03 -17.25
CA LEU A 844 5.71 4.78 -16.65
C LEU A 844 5.98 5.16 -15.18
N PRO A 845 6.43 4.26 -14.29
CA PRO A 845 6.85 4.65 -12.95
C PRO A 845 8.05 5.60 -12.93
N VAL A 846 8.95 5.52 -13.93
CA VAL A 846 10.10 6.45 -14.04
C VAL A 846 9.62 7.86 -14.35
N LEU A 847 8.60 8.03 -15.20
CA LEU A 847 7.98 9.33 -15.47
C LEU A 847 7.33 9.91 -14.21
N VAL A 848 6.69 9.07 -13.38
CA VAL A 848 6.15 9.52 -12.08
C VAL A 848 7.26 9.99 -11.15
N VAL A 849 8.38 9.25 -11.06
CA VAL A 849 9.55 9.68 -10.27
C VAL A 849 10.13 10.99 -10.79
N ALA A 850 10.26 11.13 -12.11
CA ALA A 850 10.73 12.38 -12.73
C ALA A 850 9.79 13.55 -12.38
N GLY A 851 8.48 13.31 -12.38
CA GLY A 851 7.49 14.25 -11.91
C GLY A 851 7.66 14.64 -10.45
N PHE A 852 7.82 13.67 -9.55
CA PHE A 852 8.08 13.94 -8.13
C PHE A 852 9.36 14.75 -7.94
N LEU A 853 10.42 14.44 -8.68
CA LEU A 853 11.66 15.22 -8.65
C LEU A 853 11.44 16.65 -9.17
N PHE A 854 10.61 16.83 -10.19
CA PHE A 854 10.21 18.16 -10.67
C PHE A 854 9.44 18.96 -9.60
N THR A 855 8.66 18.28 -8.75
CA THR A 855 8.02 18.91 -7.57
C THR A 855 9.01 19.24 -6.45
N TRP A 856 10.03 18.40 -6.23
CA TRP A 856 11.08 18.66 -5.24
C TRP A 856 11.93 19.90 -5.56
N VAL A 857 12.22 20.17 -6.82
CA VAL A 857 13.03 21.32 -7.25
C VAL A 857 12.53 22.66 -6.68
N PRO A 858 11.27 23.08 -6.90
CA PRO A 858 10.74 24.33 -6.35
C PRO A 858 10.45 24.26 -4.84
N LEU A 859 10.36 23.08 -4.24
CA LEU A 859 10.28 22.96 -2.78
C LEU A 859 11.58 23.32 -2.08
N GLU A 860 12.72 23.06 -2.73
CA GLU A 860 14.05 23.21 -2.12
C GLU A 860 14.84 24.41 -2.62
N LEU A 861 14.70 24.78 -3.91
CA LEU A 861 15.60 25.74 -4.57
C LEU A 861 14.95 27.09 -4.89
N TRP A 862 13.62 27.21 -4.76
CA TRP A 862 12.88 28.42 -5.13
C TRP A 862 12.62 29.34 -3.94
N HIS A 863 12.32 30.63 -4.18
CA HIS A 863 12.22 31.65 -3.12
C HIS A 863 10.99 31.51 -2.20
N TYR A 864 10.00 30.71 -2.60
CA TYR A 864 8.90 30.28 -1.73
C TYR A 864 9.17 28.91 -1.09
N SER A 865 10.41 28.39 -1.10
CA SER A 865 10.79 27.11 -0.51
C SER A 865 10.45 27.01 0.98
N PHE A 866 10.34 25.79 1.51
CA PHE A 866 10.19 25.57 2.97
C PHE A 866 11.37 26.18 3.74
N ARG A 867 12.56 26.13 3.14
CA ARG A 867 13.75 26.79 3.66
C ARG A 867 13.54 28.30 3.78
N ASP A 868 13.15 28.97 2.70
CA ASP A 868 13.02 30.42 2.70
C ASP A 868 11.82 30.91 3.52
N ALA A 869 10.72 30.17 3.53
CA ALA A 869 9.59 30.41 4.43
C ALA A 869 10.02 30.32 5.91
N SER A 870 10.79 29.30 6.28
CA SER A 870 11.34 29.16 7.64
C SER A 870 12.34 30.25 8.00
N PHE A 871 13.16 30.68 7.05
CA PHE A 871 14.10 31.78 7.27
C PHE A 871 13.34 33.10 7.41
N GLY A 872 12.30 33.32 6.60
CA GLY A 872 11.41 34.47 6.69
C GLY A 872 10.68 34.54 8.02
N ALA A 873 10.13 33.43 8.50
CA ALA A 873 9.48 33.31 9.80
C ALA A 873 10.44 33.69 10.94
N LEU A 874 11.62 33.05 10.98
CA LEU A 874 12.67 33.38 11.95
C LEU A 874 13.05 34.85 11.87
N TYR A 875 13.32 35.35 10.65
CA TYR A 875 13.72 36.72 10.41
C TYR A 875 12.66 37.70 10.95
N GLN A 876 11.37 37.41 10.77
CA GLN A 876 10.25 38.23 11.26
C GLN A 876 10.05 38.14 12.78
N GLY A 877 10.49 37.07 13.43
CA GLY A 877 10.33 36.87 14.87
C GLY A 877 11.54 37.25 15.74
N ILE A 878 12.73 36.80 15.36
CA ILE A 878 13.99 36.94 16.12
C ILE A 878 15.14 37.34 15.19
N ARG A 879 15.84 38.43 15.54
CA ARG A 879 17.01 38.94 14.83
C ARG A 879 18.26 39.04 15.70
N THR A 880 18.14 38.76 16.99
CA THR A 880 19.31 38.50 17.84
C THR A 880 20.11 37.32 17.29
N GLY A 881 21.45 37.38 17.40
CA GLY A 881 22.33 36.31 16.91
C GLY A 881 22.09 34.95 17.57
N ASP A 882 21.48 34.95 18.77
CA ASP A 882 21.00 33.75 19.46
C ASP A 882 19.46 33.71 19.51
N ARG A 883 18.90 32.52 19.30
CA ARG A 883 17.46 32.24 19.32
C ARG A 883 16.94 32.07 20.75
N THR A 884 17.82 31.67 21.66
CA THR A 884 17.52 31.46 23.09
C THR A 884 17.83 32.68 23.95
N TRP A 885 17.94 33.87 23.34
CA TRP A 885 18.40 35.10 24.01
C TRP A 885 17.60 35.49 25.28
N ILE A 886 16.34 35.04 25.42
CA ILE A 886 15.54 35.24 26.63
C ILE A 886 16.00 34.25 27.71
N ASP A 887 16.02 32.96 27.37
CA ASP A 887 16.47 31.89 28.28
C ASP A 887 17.91 32.11 28.73
N ASP A 888 18.81 32.54 27.84
CA ASP A 888 20.21 32.86 28.17
C ASP A 888 20.32 34.01 29.18
N LYS A 889 19.32 34.90 29.21
CA LYS A 889 19.31 36.06 30.10
C LYS A 889 18.67 35.77 31.46
N VAL A 890 17.58 35.01 31.50
CA VAL A 890 16.78 34.81 32.71
C VAL A 890 16.79 33.39 33.27
N GLY A 891 17.36 32.43 32.53
CA GLY A 891 17.30 31.00 32.80
C GLY A 891 16.06 30.35 32.18
N SER A 892 16.19 29.12 31.70
CA SER A 892 15.11 28.36 31.05
C SER A 892 13.90 28.06 31.96
N ASP A 893 14.10 28.02 33.27
CA ASP A 893 13.04 27.73 34.25
C ASP A 893 12.25 28.98 34.69
N ALA A 894 12.72 30.17 34.30
CA ALA A 894 12.04 31.41 34.65
C ALA A 894 10.62 31.48 34.08
N GLU A 895 9.75 32.26 34.72
CA GLU A 895 8.42 32.56 34.19
C GLU A 895 8.43 33.94 33.53
N VAL A 896 8.42 33.94 32.20
CA VAL A 896 8.29 35.12 31.34
C VAL A 896 6.87 35.15 30.80
N ALA A 897 6.18 36.27 31.04
CA ALA A 897 4.90 36.59 30.44
C ALA A 897 5.11 37.38 29.14
N ALA A 898 4.60 36.89 28.01
CA ALA A 898 4.58 37.64 26.77
C ALA A 898 3.29 38.46 26.67
N LEU A 899 3.39 39.75 26.33
CA LEU A 899 2.25 40.64 26.17
C LEU A 899 2.11 41.05 24.71
N TRP A 900 1.00 40.65 24.09
CA TRP A 900 0.64 41.00 22.72
C TRP A 900 -0.18 42.27 22.66
N THR A 901 0.31 43.29 21.94
CA THR A 901 -0.35 44.61 21.84
C THR A 901 -1.15 44.80 20.55
N ASN A 902 -1.21 43.77 19.69
CA ASN A 902 -1.83 43.83 18.36
C ASN A 902 -1.24 44.90 17.42
N ARG A 903 0.00 45.34 17.68
CA ARG A 903 0.73 46.31 16.83
C ARG A 903 2.01 45.76 16.19
N GLY A 904 2.53 44.66 16.70
CA GLY A 904 3.74 44.01 16.19
C GLY A 904 3.45 42.96 15.11
N ASN A 905 4.50 42.26 14.67
CA ASN A 905 4.34 41.05 13.86
C ASN A 905 4.04 39.86 14.81
N PRO A 906 3.01 39.03 14.56
CA PRO A 906 2.72 37.86 15.39
C PRO A 906 3.91 36.89 15.54
N PHE A 907 4.77 36.76 14.53
CA PHE A 907 5.99 35.94 14.58
C PHE A 907 6.94 36.40 15.69
N SER A 908 6.90 37.67 16.10
CA SER A 908 7.71 38.20 17.21
C SER A 908 7.34 37.57 18.55
N ILE A 909 6.09 37.12 18.73
CA ILE A 909 5.68 36.37 19.91
C ILE A 909 5.90 34.88 19.67
N TRP A 910 5.41 34.33 18.56
CA TRP A 910 5.45 32.89 18.31
C TRP A 910 6.86 32.30 18.27
N GLU A 911 7.82 32.95 17.59
CA GLU A 911 9.20 32.45 17.53
C GLU A 911 9.88 32.50 18.90
N ASN A 912 9.63 33.57 19.67
CA ASN A 912 10.19 33.71 21.01
C ASN A 912 9.57 32.70 21.98
N GLU A 913 8.25 32.46 21.91
CA GLU A 913 7.54 31.41 22.66
C GLU A 913 8.04 30.01 22.31
N PHE A 914 8.29 29.77 21.02
CA PHE A 914 8.81 28.49 20.54
C PHE A 914 10.21 28.23 21.07
N PHE A 915 11.17 29.12 20.80
CA PHE A 915 12.59 28.87 21.08
C PHE A 915 12.99 29.07 22.55
N ASN A 916 12.20 29.77 23.37
CA ASN A 916 12.54 30.06 24.75
C ASN A 916 11.56 29.37 25.72
N ARG A 917 12.06 28.40 26.51
CA ARG A 917 11.28 27.65 27.50
C ARG A 917 10.70 28.53 28.60
N SER A 918 11.38 29.63 28.91
CA SER A 918 10.94 30.56 29.95
C SER A 918 9.66 31.31 29.60
N VAL A 919 9.27 31.38 28.32
CA VAL A 919 8.04 32.03 27.87
C VAL A 919 6.87 31.06 28.04
N LYS A 920 6.12 31.21 29.15
CA LYS A 920 5.08 30.23 29.56
C LYS A 920 3.64 30.71 29.33
N ARG A 921 3.43 32.02 29.30
CA ARG A 921 2.08 32.62 29.19
C ARG A 921 2.08 33.76 28.21
N VAL A 922 1.01 33.82 27.43
CA VAL A 922 0.76 34.91 26.49
C VAL A 922 -0.54 35.62 26.89
N TYR A 923 -0.43 36.93 26.99
CA TYR A 923 -1.51 37.82 27.37
C TYR A 923 -1.87 38.73 26.20
N ASP A 924 -3.16 38.85 25.88
CA ASP A 924 -3.64 39.77 24.85
C ASP A 924 -4.00 41.12 25.49
N LEU A 925 -3.55 42.22 24.89
CA LEU A 925 -3.84 43.59 25.30
C LEU A 925 -4.88 44.22 24.38
N GLY A 926 -6.08 43.64 24.33
CA GLY A 926 -7.27 44.23 23.71
C GLY A 926 -7.73 43.55 22.42
N ALA A 927 -6.85 42.79 21.76
CA ALA A 927 -7.19 41.97 20.61
C ALA A 927 -6.31 40.71 20.59
N PRO A 928 -6.88 39.56 20.21
CA PRO A 928 -6.20 38.29 20.30
C PRO A 928 -5.06 38.14 19.29
N LEU A 929 -4.15 37.21 19.55
CA LEU A 929 -3.22 36.73 18.51
C LEU A 929 -3.99 35.98 17.43
N PRO A 930 -3.54 35.99 16.16
CA PRO A 930 -4.08 35.08 15.15
C PRO A 930 -4.02 33.63 15.64
N GLY A 931 -5.11 32.88 15.51
CA GLY A 931 -5.19 31.49 15.98
C GLY A 931 -5.40 31.31 17.49
N ALA A 932 -5.85 32.34 18.22
CA ALA A 932 -6.22 32.24 19.63
C ALA A 932 -7.28 31.15 19.94
N ASP A 933 -8.08 30.74 18.96
CA ASP A 933 -9.02 29.61 19.10
C ASP A 933 -8.31 28.27 19.36
N ALA A 934 -7.08 28.12 18.85
CA ALA A 934 -6.26 26.92 18.99
C ALA A 934 -5.27 27.00 20.17
N MET A 935 -4.83 28.20 20.53
CA MET A 935 -3.91 28.44 21.64
C MET A 935 -4.53 29.36 22.70
N PRO A 936 -4.87 28.83 23.89
CA PRO A 936 -5.46 29.61 24.97
C PRO A 936 -4.61 30.83 25.31
N GLU A 937 -5.22 31.99 25.43
CA GLU A 937 -4.56 33.21 25.91
C GLU A 937 -5.44 33.95 26.91
N THR A 938 -4.79 34.75 27.75
CA THR A 938 -5.51 35.48 28.80
C THR A 938 -5.67 36.94 28.41
N LYS A 939 -6.91 37.38 28.30
CA LYS A 939 -7.23 38.78 28.01
C LYS A 939 -6.89 39.68 29.18
N VAL A 940 -6.17 40.76 28.88
CA VAL A 940 -5.73 41.76 29.83
C VAL A 940 -6.18 43.15 29.41
N ALA A 941 -6.66 43.91 30.38
CA ALA A 941 -6.98 45.31 30.25
C ALA A 941 -6.08 46.15 31.16
N ILE A 942 -5.86 47.39 30.75
CA ILE A 942 -5.13 48.37 31.57
C ILE A 942 -6.14 49.04 32.51
N ASP A 943 -5.91 48.91 33.82
CA ASP A 943 -6.60 49.67 34.85
C ASP A 943 -6.34 51.17 34.66
N ARG A 944 -7.41 51.96 34.53
CA ARG A 944 -7.31 53.36 34.09
C ARG A 944 -6.66 54.29 35.12
N GLU A 945 -6.78 53.96 36.41
CA GLU A 945 -6.29 54.82 37.50
C GLU A 945 -4.87 54.43 37.93
N THR A 946 -4.59 53.13 37.94
CA THR A 946 -3.34 52.60 38.52
C THR A 946 -2.31 52.16 37.47
N GLY A 947 -2.72 52.01 36.20
CA GLY A 947 -1.89 51.49 35.12
C GLY A 947 -1.59 49.99 35.25
N VAL A 948 -2.21 49.30 36.21
CA VAL A 948 -2.03 47.86 36.45
C VAL A 948 -2.67 47.06 35.32
N LEU A 949 -1.94 46.05 34.85
CA LEU A 949 -2.46 45.07 33.90
C LEU A 949 -3.33 44.05 34.65
N ARG A 950 -4.64 44.07 34.39
CA ARG A 950 -5.62 43.18 35.01
C ARG A 950 -6.27 42.27 33.98
N THR A 951 -6.44 41.00 34.30
CA THR A 951 -7.22 40.07 33.49
C THR A 951 -8.71 40.44 33.54
N THR A 952 -9.51 39.89 32.63
CA THR A 952 -10.98 40.00 32.67
C THR A 952 -11.61 39.51 33.98
N GLY A 953 -10.95 38.58 34.69
CA GLY A 953 -11.34 38.10 36.02
C GLY A 953 -10.81 38.95 37.19
N GLY A 954 -10.12 40.06 36.94
CA GLY A 954 -9.59 40.98 37.96
C GLY A 954 -8.22 40.63 38.53
N ALA A 955 -7.65 39.46 38.18
CA ALA A 955 -6.31 39.04 38.58
C ALA A 955 -5.21 39.88 37.90
N THR A 956 -4.03 39.96 38.50
CA THR A 956 -2.90 40.73 37.97
C THR A 956 -1.87 39.84 37.28
N ILE A 957 -1.03 40.44 36.43
CA ILE A 957 0.15 39.74 35.88
C ILE A 957 1.25 39.77 36.94
N ASP A 958 1.47 38.64 37.61
CA ASP A 958 2.43 38.51 38.71
C ASP A 958 3.81 37.98 38.28
N ALA A 959 4.04 37.86 36.97
CA ALA A 959 5.32 37.43 36.41
C ALA A 959 6.44 38.46 36.69
N ARG A 960 7.62 37.99 37.08
CA ARG A 960 8.81 38.83 37.34
C ARG A 960 9.41 39.38 36.05
N TYR A 961 9.22 38.70 34.94
CA TYR A 961 9.70 39.08 33.62
C TYR A 961 8.55 39.20 32.64
N VAL A 962 8.54 40.27 31.85
CA VAL A 962 7.52 40.51 30.83
C VAL A 962 8.19 40.87 29.51
N LEU A 963 7.88 40.10 28.47
CA LEU A 963 8.29 40.35 27.09
C LEU A 963 7.18 41.17 26.39
N ILE A 964 7.53 42.29 25.78
CA ILE A 964 6.60 43.16 25.06
C ILE A 964 7.31 43.82 23.88
N ASP A 965 6.56 44.14 22.82
CA ASP A 965 7.05 45.01 21.75
C ASP A 965 7.15 46.49 22.20
N ASN A 966 7.75 47.33 21.36
CA ASN A 966 8.05 48.72 21.68
C ASN A 966 6.83 49.67 21.64
N SER A 967 5.63 49.20 21.33
CA SER A 967 4.43 50.04 21.25
C SER A 967 3.94 50.55 22.60
N THR A 968 4.33 49.93 23.71
CA THR A 968 4.04 50.35 25.07
C THR A 968 5.24 50.08 25.97
N GLN A 969 5.48 50.96 26.95
CA GLN A 969 6.52 50.76 27.95
C GLN A 969 5.91 50.20 29.24
N LEU A 970 6.61 49.26 29.87
CA LEU A 970 6.27 48.76 31.20
C LEU A 970 7.06 49.48 32.28
N LEU A 971 6.48 49.60 33.47
CA LEU A 971 7.17 50.11 34.65
C LEU A 971 8.11 49.03 35.18
N GLY A 972 9.36 49.04 34.71
CA GLY A 972 10.39 48.07 35.08
C GLY A 972 11.74 48.39 34.45
N THR A 973 12.71 47.50 34.66
CA THR A 973 14.06 47.62 34.10
C THR A 973 14.20 46.73 32.85
N PRO A 974 14.56 47.27 31.68
CA PRO A 974 14.83 46.45 30.50
C PRO A 974 16.11 45.64 30.73
N VAL A 975 16.03 44.30 30.63
CA VAL A 975 17.15 43.38 30.90
C VAL A 975 17.77 42.77 29.65
N ALA A 976 17.01 42.67 28.56
CA ALA A 976 17.48 42.27 27.23
C ALA A 976 16.54 42.82 26.14
N ARG A 977 17.03 42.92 24.89
CA ARG A 977 16.30 43.49 23.76
C ARG A 977 16.70 42.85 22.44
N ASP A 978 15.71 42.61 21.60
CA ASP A 978 15.90 42.51 20.15
C ASP A 978 15.63 43.90 19.55
N VAL A 979 16.72 44.60 19.22
CA VAL A 979 16.64 45.99 18.74
C VAL A 979 16.00 46.08 17.36
N GLU A 980 16.23 45.10 16.49
CA GLU A 980 15.71 45.12 15.11
C GLU A 980 14.22 44.79 15.08
N ARG A 981 13.75 43.91 15.95
CA ARG A 981 12.32 43.57 16.07
C ARG A 981 11.55 44.41 17.05
N GLY A 982 12.24 45.26 17.83
CA GLY A 982 11.62 46.11 18.82
C GLY A 982 11.05 45.34 20.02
N MET A 983 11.51 44.11 20.26
CA MET A 983 11.10 43.30 21.40
C MET A 983 11.98 43.62 22.62
N VAL A 984 11.35 43.82 23.77
CA VAL A 984 12.05 44.19 25.01
C VAL A 984 11.59 43.27 26.14
N LEU A 985 12.56 42.65 26.80
CA LEU A 985 12.35 41.88 28.02
C LEU A 985 12.54 42.81 29.23
N TYR A 986 11.48 43.03 30.00
CA TYR A 986 11.50 43.81 31.24
C TYR A 986 11.55 42.91 32.46
N ARG A 987 12.38 43.28 33.44
CA ARG A 987 12.22 42.85 34.83
C ARG A 987 11.30 43.85 35.53
N VAL A 988 10.12 43.40 35.92
CA VAL A 988 9.08 44.21 36.57
C VAL A 988 8.94 43.84 38.04
N THR A 989 8.40 44.75 38.84
CA THR A 989 7.93 44.42 40.20
C THR A 989 6.44 44.12 40.10
N PRO A 990 5.98 42.88 40.37
CA PRO A 990 4.57 42.53 40.36
C PRO A 990 3.72 43.46 41.26
N PRO A 991 2.48 43.81 40.85
CA PRO A 991 1.84 43.45 39.58
C PRO A 991 2.38 44.30 38.41
N ALA A 992 2.48 43.72 37.20
CA ALA A 992 2.97 44.45 36.04
C ALA A 992 2.10 45.68 35.72
N ARG A 993 2.75 46.83 35.49
CA ARG A 993 2.10 48.11 35.18
C ARG A 993 2.60 48.68 33.87
N THR A 994 1.71 49.27 33.09
CA THR A 994 2.12 50.08 31.94
C THR A 994 2.67 51.41 32.44
N ALA A 995 3.81 51.82 31.92
CA ALA A 995 4.37 53.14 32.16
C ALA A 995 3.58 54.18 31.36
N THR A 996 3.14 53.86 30.14
CA THR A 996 2.53 54.80 29.20
C THR A 996 1.24 54.23 28.60
N ARG A 997 0.23 55.09 28.39
CA ARG A 997 -1.01 54.80 27.66
C ARG A 997 -1.15 55.75 26.47
N LEU A 998 -1.56 55.23 25.33
CA LEU A 998 -1.84 56.01 24.12
C LEU A 998 -3.22 55.66 23.58
N VAL A 999 -4.12 56.63 23.49
CA VAL A 999 -5.50 56.51 23.00
C VAL A 999 -5.68 57.42 21.80
N GLY A 1000 -6.54 57.05 20.85
CA GLY A 1000 -6.86 57.91 19.70
C GLY A 1000 -6.09 57.61 18.43
N LEU A 1001 -5.30 56.54 18.38
CA LEU A 1001 -4.87 55.93 17.12
C LEU A 1001 -5.87 54.88 16.67
N TRP A 1002 -5.99 54.68 15.35
CA TRP A 1002 -6.76 53.56 14.81
C TRP A 1002 -6.05 52.23 15.14
N PRO A 1003 -6.80 51.15 15.40
CA PRO A 1003 -6.20 49.84 15.63
C PRO A 1003 -5.34 49.41 14.45
N ASN A 1004 -4.18 48.82 14.72
CA ASN A 1004 -3.25 48.19 13.76
C ASN A 1004 -2.63 49.14 12.74
N ASP A 1005 -2.59 50.44 13.03
CA ASP A 1005 -1.94 51.44 12.19
C ASP A 1005 -1.35 52.58 13.05
N THR A 1006 -0.55 53.42 12.41
CA THR A 1006 -0.02 54.68 12.95
C THR A 1006 -0.97 55.85 12.74
N TRP A 1007 -2.05 55.69 11.96
CA TRP A 1007 -3.06 56.74 11.75
C TRP A 1007 -3.75 57.18 13.03
N SER A 1008 -3.80 58.49 13.26
CA SER A 1008 -4.59 59.10 14.32
C SER A 1008 -6.06 59.29 13.96
N LYS A 1009 -6.90 59.40 14.98
CA LYS A 1009 -8.18 60.10 14.94
C LYS A 1009 -7.95 61.61 15.10
N ALA A 1010 -9.02 62.38 15.23
CA ALA A 1010 -8.95 63.81 15.49
C ALA A 1010 -8.28 64.13 16.84
N ASP A 1011 -8.47 63.30 17.85
CA ASP A 1011 -7.85 63.45 19.17
C ASP A 1011 -6.99 62.24 19.51
N VAL A 1012 -5.75 62.49 19.93
CA VAL A 1012 -4.81 61.49 20.46
C VAL A 1012 -4.44 61.90 21.88
N GLU A 1013 -4.59 60.98 22.82
CA GLU A 1013 -4.24 61.21 24.23
C GLU A 1013 -3.08 60.29 24.62
N TRP A 1014 -2.01 60.89 25.08
CA TRP A 1014 -0.89 60.19 25.68
C TRP A 1014 -0.88 60.44 27.19
N PHE A 1015 -0.70 59.39 27.98
CA PHE A 1015 -0.57 59.47 29.43
C PHE A 1015 0.64 58.65 29.90
N ARG A 1016 1.34 59.09 30.95
CA ARG A 1016 2.41 58.33 31.60
C ARG A 1016 2.32 58.40 33.12
N ALA A 1017 2.35 57.24 33.77
CA ALA A 1017 2.43 57.14 35.23
C ALA A 1017 3.86 57.42 35.74
N ASN A 1018 3.99 57.99 36.95
CA ASN A 1018 5.27 58.22 37.66
C ASN A 1018 6.36 58.99 36.88
N CYS A 1019 5.96 59.99 36.09
CA CYS A 1019 6.92 60.87 35.44
C CYS A 1019 7.49 61.92 36.42
N ARG A 1020 8.71 62.41 36.16
CA ARG A 1020 9.41 63.41 37.00
C ARG A 1020 9.76 64.67 36.20
N GLY A 1021 8.87 65.08 35.29
CA GLY A 1021 9.13 66.13 34.30
C GLY A 1021 10.06 65.66 33.16
N GLY A 1022 10.16 66.41 32.06
CA GLY A 1022 10.98 66.03 30.90
C GLY A 1022 10.44 66.53 29.57
N ARG A 1023 10.63 65.75 28.51
CA ARG A 1023 10.11 66.05 27.16
C ARG A 1023 9.54 64.79 26.52
N LEU A 1024 8.36 64.91 25.91
CA LEU A 1024 7.77 63.90 25.05
C LEU A 1024 8.18 64.18 23.61
N VAL A 1025 8.82 63.21 22.97
CA VAL A 1025 9.27 63.26 21.57
C VAL A 1025 8.32 62.40 20.75
N VAL A 1026 7.63 63.00 19.78
CA VAL A 1026 6.65 62.32 18.92
C VAL A 1026 7.07 62.47 17.47
N HIS A 1027 7.32 61.37 16.78
CA HIS A 1027 7.56 61.36 15.34
C HIS A 1027 6.23 61.23 14.62
N VAL A 1028 5.96 62.16 13.70
CA VAL A 1028 4.73 62.20 12.92
C VAL A 1028 5.01 62.48 11.45
N HIS A 1029 4.15 61.97 10.57
CA HIS A 1029 4.14 62.33 9.16
C HIS A 1029 2.72 62.43 8.59
N SER A 1030 2.60 63.16 7.48
CA SER A 1030 1.34 63.34 6.75
C SER A 1030 1.34 62.45 5.52
N ASP A 1031 0.16 62.03 5.06
CA ASP A 1031 0.00 61.37 3.78
C ASP A 1031 -0.26 62.42 2.69
N PRO A 1032 0.63 62.56 1.69
CA PRO A 1032 0.49 63.57 0.65
C PRO A 1032 -0.66 63.33 -0.31
N THR A 1033 -1.12 62.08 -0.43
CA THR A 1033 -2.24 61.70 -1.30
C THR A 1033 -3.58 62.06 -0.65
N LEU A 1034 -3.69 61.92 0.68
CA LEU A 1034 -4.91 62.20 1.42
C LEU A 1034 -5.02 63.68 1.83
N PHE A 1035 -3.89 64.29 2.21
CA PHE A 1035 -3.76 65.67 2.67
C PHE A 1035 -2.81 66.49 1.78
N PRO A 1036 -3.26 66.98 0.61
CA PRO A 1036 -2.43 67.80 -0.28
C PRO A 1036 -2.14 69.19 0.29
N ARG A 1037 -2.84 69.58 1.37
CA ARG A 1037 -2.58 70.78 2.17
C ARG A 1037 -2.07 70.32 3.54
N GLY A 1038 -1.11 71.06 4.10
CA GLY A 1038 -0.52 70.70 5.39
C GLY A 1038 -1.55 70.61 6.53
N GLN A 1039 -1.30 69.70 7.47
CA GLN A 1039 -2.11 69.49 8.66
C GLN A 1039 -1.56 70.31 9.84
N GLN A 1040 -2.39 70.56 10.85
CA GLN A 1040 -1.99 71.11 12.14
C GLN A 1040 -2.20 70.07 13.23
N ILE A 1041 -1.20 69.95 14.11
CA ILE A 1041 -1.25 69.14 15.31
C ILE A 1041 -1.08 70.09 16.49
N VAL A 1042 -2.10 70.19 17.33
CA VAL A 1042 -2.10 71.01 18.55
C VAL A 1042 -1.84 70.10 19.73
N ALA A 1043 -0.72 70.26 20.43
CA ALA A 1043 -0.38 69.49 21.63
C ALA A 1043 -0.62 70.31 22.90
N VAL A 1044 -1.32 69.74 23.88
CA VAL A 1044 -1.63 70.36 25.18
C VAL A 1044 -1.12 69.47 26.30
N ALA A 1045 -0.20 70.00 27.12
CA ALA A 1045 0.44 69.28 28.23
C ALA A 1045 0.39 70.11 29.54
N GLY A 1046 -0.82 70.32 30.08
CA GLY A 1046 -1.03 71.08 31.32
C GLY A 1046 -0.71 72.58 31.27
N GLY A 1047 -0.44 73.14 30.07
CA GLY A 1047 -0.09 74.55 29.83
C GLY A 1047 -0.62 75.06 28.49
N ALA A 1048 -0.03 76.14 27.94
CA ALA A 1048 -0.46 76.74 26.67
C ALA A 1048 -0.35 75.74 25.49
N PRO A 1049 -1.33 75.72 24.57
CA PRO A 1049 -1.31 74.81 23.42
C PRO A 1049 -0.12 75.10 22.50
N MET A 1050 0.61 74.05 22.11
CA MET A 1050 1.69 74.12 21.13
C MET A 1050 1.17 73.69 19.76
N ILE A 1051 1.30 74.55 18.77
CA ILE A 1051 0.80 74.29 17.40
C ILE A 1051 1.96 73.86 16.51
N PHE A 1052 1.82 72.72 15.85
CA PHE A 1052 2.78 72.18 14.90
C PHE A 1052 2.13 72.03 13.52
N THR A 1053 2.72 72.65 12.49
CA THR A 1053 2.28 72.48 11.10
C THR A 1053 3.04 71.36 10.40
N LEU A 1054 2.33 70.37 9.86
CA LEU A 1054 2.88 69.22 9.16
C LEU A 1054 2.63 69.37 7.66
N ARG A 1055 3.69 69.43 6.85
CA ARG A 1055 3.56 69.53 5.38
C ARG A 1055 3.30 68.13 4.76
N PRO A 1056 2.66 68.04 3.58
CA PRO A 1056 2.24 66.77 2.96
C PRO A 1056 3.36 65.72 2.78
N HIS A 1057 4.63 66.13 2.65
CA HIS A 1057 5.78 65.24 2.47
C HIS A 1057 6.79 65.25 3.63
N GLN A 1058 6.39 65.77 4.79
CA GLN A 1058 7.33 66.05 5.88
C GLN A 1058 7.18 65.04 7.02
N PHE A 1059 8.28 64.37 7.36
CA PHE A 1059 8.47 63.76 8.67
C PHE A 1059 8.85 64.85 9.67
N ARG A 1060 8.09 64.98 10.75
CA ARG A 1060 8.33 65.98 11.78
C ARG A 1060 8.46 65.31 13.14
N THR A 1061 9.44 65.76 13.91
CA THR A 1061 9.56 65.38 15.33
C THR A 1061 8.98 66.51 16.18
N LEU A 1062 7.91 66.22 16.92
CA LEU A 1062 7.30 67.10 17.89
C LEU A 1062 7.98 66.89 19.23
N VAL A 1063 8.38 67.98 19.90
CA VAL A 1063 8.96 67.91 21.25
C VAL A 1063 8.06 68.72 22.17
N VAL A 1064 7.33 68.02 23.04
CA VAL A 1064 6.38 68.61 23.99
C VAL A 1064 7.01 68.55 25.40
N PRO A 1065 7.26 69.70 26.06
CA PRO A 1065 7.78 69.70 27.42
C PRO A 1065 6.73 69.18 28.39
N ILE A 1066 7.16 68.44 29.41
CA ILE A 1066 6.31 67.81 30.40
C ILE A 1066 6.66 68.38 31.77
N GLN A 1067 5.71 69.07 32.41
CA GLN A 1067 5.90 69.76 33.69
C GLN A 1067 4.91 69.21 34.73
N GLY A 1068 5.33 68.19 35.49
CA GLY A 1068 4.58 67.65 36.64
C GLY A 1068 3.34 66.80 36.30
N ARG A 1069 2.55 67.18 35.29
CA ARG A 1069 1.43 66.39 34.74
C ARG A 1069 1.83 65.71 33.44
N CYS A 1070 1.53 64.42 33.31
CA CYS A 1070 1.99 63.57 32.22
C CYS A 1070 0.86 63.03 31.37
N ASP A 1071 -0.15 63.88 31.17
CA ASP A 1071 -1.15 63.79 30.13
C ASP A 1071 -0.83 64.81 29.02
N VAL A 1072 -0.73 64.34 27.78
CA VAL A 1072 -0.60 65.18 26.58
C VAL A 1072 -1.73 64.83 25.63
N ARG A 1073 -2.55 65.82 25.28
CA ARG A 1073 -3.58 65.69 24.25
C ARG A 1073 -3.11 66.34 22.96
N PHE A 1074 -3.19 65.60 21.86
CA PHE A 1074 -2.93 66.07 20.51
C PHE A 1074 -4.26 66.16 19.77
N THR A 1075 -4.57 67.32 19.22
CA THR A 1075 -5.70 67.50 18.30
C THR A 1075 -5.16 67.70 16.89
N VAL A 1076 -5.57 66.85 15.96
CA VAL A 1076 -5.13 66.82 14.57
C VAL A 1076 -6.21 67.38 13.65
N THR A 1077 -5.87 68.33 12.79
CA THR A 1077 -6.82 68.97 11.88
C THR A 1077 -6.14 69.38 10.56
N PRO A 1078 -6.75 69.16 9.39
CA PRO A 1078 -7.99 68.41 9.16
C PRO A 1078 -7.78 66.89 9.24
N THR A 1079 -8.84 66.18 9.61
CA THR A 1079 -9.03 64.74 9.41
C THR A 1079 -9.84 64.49 8.13
N LYS A 1080 -9.74 63.31 7.52
CA LYS A 1080 -10.47 62.98 6.28
C LYS A 1080 -10.79 61.50 6.17
N VAL A 1081 -11.91 61.18 5.53
CA VAL A 1081 -12.28 59.81 5.11
C VAL A 1081 -11.82 59.59 3.66
N PRO A 1082 -10.97 58.57 3.35
CA PRO A 1082 -10.35 58.40 2.03
C PRO A 1082 -11.28 58.03 0.86
N GLY A 1083 -12.44 57.40 1.11
CA GLY A 1083 -13.45 57.07 0.10
C GLY A 1083 -13.20 55.81 -0.74
N ASN A 1084 -12.00 55.21 -0.70
CA ASN A 1084 -11.64 53.97 -1.43
C ASN A 1084 -11.99 52.69 -0.63
N GLY A 1085 -13.19 52.61 -0.06
CA GLY A 1085 -13.62 51.50 0.81
C GLY A 1085 -13.11 51.57 2.26
N ASP A 1086 -12.29 52.55 2.60
CA ASP A 1086 -11.93 52.88 3.98
C ASP A 1086 -12.86 53.99 4.53
N ASN A 1087 -13.67 53.62 5.52
CA ASN A 1087 -14.64 54.51 6.19
C ASN A 1087 -14.06 55.20 7.44
N ARG A 1088 -12.78 54.98 7.76
CA ARG A 1088 -12.14 55.58 8.93
C ARG A 1088 -11.90 57.06 8.71
N GLU A 1089 -12.13 57.85 9.75
CA GLU A 1089 -11.71 59.25 9.80
C GLU A 1089 -10.21 59.31 10.17
N LEU A 1090 -9.35 59.55 9.19
CA LEU A 1090 -7.90 59.51 9.34
C LEU A 1090 -7.32 60.90 9.60
N GLY A 1091 -6.36 60.99 10.52
CA GLY A 1091 -5.65 62.22 10.91
C GLY A 1091 -4.22 62.26 10.36
N ALA A 1092 -3.20 62.27 11.23
CA ALA A 1092 -1.79 62.19 10.84
C ALA A 1092 -1.19 60.88 11.38
N HIS A 1093 -0.07 60.43 10.83
CA HIS A 1093 0.62 59.25 11.36
C HIS A 1093 1.43 59.61 12.61
N PHE A 1094 1.33 58.79 13.65
CA PHE A 1094 2.14 58.83 14.88
C PHE A 1094 3.08 57.62 14.89
N ASP A 1095 4.26 57.79 14.32
CA ASP A 1095 5.21 56.70 14.05
C ASP A 1095 5.91 56.20 15.31
N ARG A 1096 6.27 57.12 16.22
CA ARG A 1096 7.04 56.79 17.42
C ARG A 1096 6.82 57.84 18.51
N ILE A 1097 6.57 57.39 19.73
CA ILE A 1097 6.38 58.26 20.90
C ILE A 1097 7.35 57.87 22.00
N GLU A 1098 8.20 58.80 22.42
CA GLU A 1098 9.27 58.56 23.40
C GLU A 1098 9.28 59.66 24.46
N TYR A 1099 9.05 59.30 25.72
CA TYR A 1099 9.27 60.22 26.84
C TYR A 1099 10.71 60.16 27.31
N ARG A 1100 11.36 61.33 27.35
CA ARG A 1100 12.71 61.52 27.88
C ARG A 1100 12.61 62.29 29.20
N PRO A 1101 12.88 61.66 30.35
CA PRO A 1101 12.90 62.35 31.63
C PRO A 1101 13.98 63.46 31.62
N SER A 1102 13.76 64.53 32.38
CA SER A 1102 14.85 65.48 32.68
C SER A 1102 15.96 64.74 33.42
N ARG A 1103 17.20 64.93 32.97
CA ARG A 1103 18.38 64.36 33.64
C ARG A 1103 18.48 64.83 35.09
#